data_AF-A0A425Y6M1-F1
#
_entry.id   AF-A0A425Y6M1-F1
#
_cell.length_a   1.000
_cell.length_b   1.000
_cell.length_c   1.000
_cell.angle_alpha   90.00
_cell.angle_beta   90.00
_cell.angle_gamma   90.00
#
_symmetry.space_group_name_H-M   'P 1'
#
loop_
_entity.id
_entity.type
_entity.pdbx_description
1 polymer ?
#
loop_
_entity_poly.entity_id
_entity_poly.type
_entity_poly.pdbx_seq_one_letter_code
_entity_poly.pdbx_strand_id
1 'polypeptide(L)'
;MKGACNWEWISKKLKKIVFYRECKKTRTMSSKVHQLDHIAITVKSHMLLKQLLKVSPVLEEIMRNAKNSTEALVGVRNWVLEELKKHDEAYQFYKGIVKGREAYEKLTWRDFASIRILDYIDNAGREFDDPNIGGEKAVSNPIKLIWLAVNFGTGGAKPYFFNDMLYLFRQFCGDYKREMPSRKKLEEWMNRWSTGLDPRIIKLREENRERIIKVFIKKIDSGEIKTKSYVFPLNLSEEQKYLMMLKWWDDYRFHLSFAVRTPDLLNELLDDSLDPDSMKILYEAEKKGIPFFINPYYLSLLHVRVPYFAIGADLAIRYYVVYSQQLIDEYGHIVAWEKEDLVEPGKPNAAGWILPSIHNIHRRYPEVAILIPDTMGRACAGLCASCQRMFDFQRGNLNFNLDKLKPQESWPGKLNRLLEYFEFDSQLRDILITGGDAFMCSNRSLEQILDAVYEMAARKKKANEKRKEGEKYAEILRVRLGTRIPVYLPQRVSSEFVQVLKDFKHKASQLGVKKFIVQTHFESSMELTPEAREAVRLLNMAGWTVTNQLVLTSAASRRGHSSKLRQVLNEIGVLNYYTFSVKGYMENSFNFATNERSVQELTEEKRIGQIPPKYEDEISDFPTHAEVLVDNIHDLMRKAALPFLATDRNVLNLPGVGKSMTFRTIGITRYGRRILEFELDKTRAHSPAVHEMDKVIIIESKSIGEYLNQLDEIGEDIVNYESIWGYSIGETEPRMSLFEYPEYDYKLTDEVTNLGEIE
;
A
#
# COMPACT_ATOMS: atom_id res chain seq x y z
N MET A 1 -43.10 35.90 -39.04
CA MET A 1 -42.46 36.00 -40.36
C MET A 1 -40.98 36.33 -40.17
N LYS A 2 -40.11 35.49 -40.77
CA LYS A 2 -38.68 35.59 -41.12
C LYS A 2 -37.75 36.68 -40.54
N GLY A 3 -36.52 36.25 -40.22
CA GLY A 3 -35.28 37.03 -40.27
C GLY A 3 -34.23 36.51 -39.28
N ALA A 4 -33.52 35.40 -39.53
CA ALA A 4 -32.22 35.30 -40.22
C ALA A 4 -31.03 36.00 -39.52
N CYS A 5 -30.14 35.16 -38.97
CA CYS A 5 -28.67 35.26 -38.81
C CYS A 5 -27.99 36.62 -38.53
N ASN A 6 -27.15 36.65 -37.48
CA ASN A 6 -25.74 36.98 -37.70
C ASN A 6 -24.78 36.28 -36.71
N TRP A 7 -23.98 35.36 -37.25
CA TRP A 7 -23.06 34.45 -36.56
C TRP A 7 -21.60 34.96 -36.51
N GLU A 8 -21.38 36.27 -36.67
CA GLU A 8 -20.02 36.84 -36.84
C GLU A 8 -19.37 37.44 -35.58
N TRP A 9 -20.05 37.46 -34.42
CA TRP A 9 -19.49 38.12 -33.23
C TRP A 9 -18.78 37.19 -32.24
N ILE A 10 -18.95 35.87 -32.36
CA ILE A 10 -18.30 34.87 -31.47
C ILE A 10 -16.95 34.38 -32.01
N SER A 11 -16.66 34.59 -33.31
CA SER A 11 -15.42 34.08 -33.93
C SER A 11 -14.17 34.97 -33.75
N LYS A 12 -14.26 36.11 -33.05
CA LYS A 12 -13.13 37.06 -32.89
C LYS A 12 -12.50 37.11 -31.50
N LYS A 13 -13.12 36.54 -30.46
CA LYS A 13 -12.53 36.49 -29.11
C LYS A 13 -11.72 35.22 -28.80
N LEU A 14 -11.87 34.17 -29.62
CA LEU A 14 -11.12 32.90 -29.49
C LEU A 14 -9.78 32.85 -30.24
N LYS A 15 -9.38 33.93 -30.93
CA LYS A 15 -8.16 33.98 -31.76
C LYS A 15 -6.99 34.81 -31.17
N LYS A 16 -7.01 35.20 -29.88
CA LYS A 16 -5.98 36.10 -29.31
C LYS A 16 -5.35 35.69 -27.97
N ILE A 17 -5.47 34.43 -27.53
CA ILE A 17 -4.71 33.90 -26.37
C ILE A 17 -4.03 32.58 -26.75
N VAL A 18 -3.42 32.54 -27.93
CA VAL A 18 -2.43 31.53 -28.32
C VAL A 18 -1.44 32.29 -29.19
N PHE A 19 -0.14 32.04 -29.00
CA PHE A 19 1.02 32.78 -29.51
C PHE A 19 1.49 33.94 -28.62
N TYR A 20 2.37 33.64 -27.65
CA TYR A 20 3.82 33.82 -27.86
C TYR A 20 4.60 33.42 -26.58
N ARG A 21 5.23 32.23 -26.60
CA ARG A 21 6.54 31.87 -26.01
C ARG A 21 6.63 30.36 -25.74
N GLU A 22 6.69 29.56 -26.80
CA GLU A 22 7.20 28.19 -26.73
C GLU A 22 7.83 27.86 -28.07
N CYS A 23 9.16 27.96 -28.14
CA CYS A 23 9.87 27.62 -29.37
C CYS A 23 11.21 26.98 -29.02
N LYS A 24 11.17 25.65 -28.81
CA LYS A 24 12.14 24.65 -29.33
C LYS A 24 11.99 23.25 -28.71
N LYS A 25 11.31 23.06 -27.57
CA LYS A 25 11.12 21.72 -26.94
C LYS A 25 9.82 20.97 -27.31
N THR A 26 8.75 21.66 -27.69
CA THR A 26 7.43 21.04 -28.01
C THR A 26 7.34 20.42 -29.41
N ARG A 27 8.18 20.84 -30.36
CA ARG A 27 8.17 20.32 -31.75
C ARG A 27 8.69 18.89 -31.90
N THR A 28 9.51 18.39 -30.97
CA THR A 28 10.15 17.06 -31.05
C THR A 28 9.29 15.93 -30.49
N MET A 29 8.28 16.22 -29.65
CA MET A 29 7.41 15.19 -29.06
C MET A 29 6.12 14.96 -29.84
N SER A 30 5.50 16.00 -30.40
CA SER A 30 4.40 15.85 -31.36
C SER A 30 4.80 14.93 -32.51
N SER A 31 6.05 15.03 -33.01
CA SER A 31 6.58 14.11 -34.02
C SER A 31 6.70 12.66 -33.54
N LYS A 32 7.04 12.40 -32.27
CA LYS A 32 7.13 11.02 -31.73
C LYS A 32 5.76 10.35 -31.60
N VAL A 33 4.74 11.04 -31.09
CA VAL A 33 3.38 10.46 -30.98
C VAL A 33 2.78 10.19 -32.36
N HIS A 34 2.98 11.11 -33.31
CA HIS A 34 2.60 10.88 -34.70
C HIS A 34 3.36 9.71 -35.33
N GLN A 35 4.66 9.53 -35.04
CA GLN A 35 5.42 8.34 -35.47
C GLN A 35 4.81 7.03 -34.94
N LEU A 36 4.38 7.00 -33.68
CA LEU A 36 3.75 5.81 -33.11
C LEU A 36 2.39 5.49 -33.76
N ASP A 37 1.63 6.49 -34.23
CA ASP A 37 0.34 6.27 -34.92
C ASP A 37 0.47 5.47 -36.22
N HIS A 38 1.64 5.52 -36.86
CA HIS A 38 1.93 4.77 -38.10
C HIS A 38 2.36 3.32 -37.84
N ILE A 39 2.62 2.94 -36.58
CA ILE A 39 3.03 1.58 -36.24
C ILE A 39 1.84 0.63 -36.41
N ALA A 40 2.03 -0.44 -37.18
CA ALA A 40 1.06 -1.51 -37.34
C ALA A 40 0.75 -2.20 -36.01
N ILE A 41 -0.51 -2.56 -35.79
CA ILE A 41 -0.88 -3.37 -34.62
C ILE A 41 -0.52 -4.84 -34.87
N THR A 42 -0.32 -5.60 -33.80
CA THR A 42 0.05 -7.02 -33.90
C THR A 42 -1.12 -7.89 -34.35
N VAL A 43 -0.83 -9.12 -34.82
CA VAL A 43 -1.88 -10.11 -35.19
C VAL A 43 -2.87 -10.35 -34.05
N LYS A 44 -2.37 -10.56 -32.82
CA LYS A 44 -3.23 -10.71 -31.62
C LYS A 44 -4.13 -9.49 -31.41
N SER A 45 -3.59 -8.29 -31.61
CA SER A 45 -4.36 -7.04 -31.52
C SER A 45 -5.45 -6.95 -32.58
N HIS A 46 -5.18 -7.36 -33.83
CA HIS A 46 -6.21 -7.46 -34.88
C HIS A 46 -7.33 -8.44 -34.51
N MET A 47 -6.98 -9.60 -33.93
CA MET A 47 -7.97 -10.58 -33.50
C MET A 47 -8.88 -10.04 -32.39
N LEU A 48 -8.30 -9.35 -31.41
CA LEU A 48 -9.04 -8.71 -30.32
C LEU A 48 -9.91 -7.57 -30.82
N LEU A 49 -9.40 -6.76 -31.76
CA LEU A 49 -10.18 -5.72 -32.42
C LEU A 49 -11.40 -6.31 -33.14
N LYS A 50 -11.23 -7.41 -33.90
CA LYS A 50 -12.36 -8.10 -34.53
C LYS A 50 -13.42 -8.56 -33.52
N GLN A 51 -12.99 -9.06 -32.37
CA GLN A 51 -13.93 -9.41 -31.29
C GLN A 51 -14.63 -8.20 -30.71
N LEU A 52 -13.91 -7.09 -30.50
CA LEU A 52 -14.47 -5.82 -30.02
C LEU A 52 -15.57 -5.29 -30.95
N LEU A 53 -15.29 -5.25 -32.26
CA LEU A 53 -16.28 -4.79 -33.25
C LEU A 53 -17.50 -5.72 -33.32
N LYS A 54 -17.30 -7.03 -33.16
CA LYS A 54 -18.40 -8.00 -33.10
C LYS A 54 -19.32 -7.78 -31.90
N VAL A 55 -18.77 -7.43 -30.74
CA VAL A 55 -19.53 -7.12 -29.51
C VAL A 55 -20.28 -5.79 -29.65
N SER A 56 -19.74 -4.85 -30.42
CA SER A 56 -20.34 -3.53 -30.59
C SER A 56 -20.44 -3.14 -32.07
N PRO A 57 -21.50 -3.59 -32.77
CA PRO A 57 -21.77 -3.20 -34.15
C PRO A 57 -21.91 -1.67 -34.32
N VAL A 58 -22.46 -0.98 -33.31
CA VAL A 58 -22.58 0.48 -33.29
C VAL A 58 -21.21 1.15 -33.26
N LEU A 59 -20.26 0.62 -32.48
CA LEU A 59 -18.88 1.10 -32.49
C LEU A 59 -18.25 0.89 -33.87
N GLU A 60 -18.44 -0.28 -34.48
CA GLU A 60 -17.93 -0.55 -35.84
C GLU A 60 -18.47 0.45 -36.87
N GLU A 61 -19.76 0.71 -36.85
CA GLU A 61 -20.41 1.68 -37.73
C GLU A 61 -19.79 3.09 -37.56
N ILE A 62 -19.66 3.56 -36.31
CA ILE A 62 -19.04 4.85 -36.00
C ILE A 62 -17.59 4.90 -36.53
N MET A 63 -16.80 3.86 -36.27
CA MET A 63 -15.39 3.82 -36.65
C MET A 63 -15.17 3.82 -38.17
N ARG A 64 -16.04 3.15 -38.93
CA ARG A 64 -15.93 3.05 -40.40
C ARG A 64 -16.48 4.28 -41.13
N ASN A 65 -17.52 4.92 -40.59
CA ASN A 65 -18.17 6.06 -41.23
C ASN A 65 -17.51 7.40 -40.88
N ALA A 66 -16.76 7.47 -39.77
CA ALA A 66 -16.04 8.66 -39.39
C ALA A 66 -14.85 8.95 -40.33
N LYS A 67 -14.82 10.16 -40.91
CA LYS A 67 -13.75 10.60 -41.83
C LYS A 67 -12.41 10.81 -41.14
N ASN A 68 -12.45 11.08 -39.83
CA ASN A 68 -11.26 11.32 -39.02
C ASN A 68 -11.53 10.91 -37.56
N SER A 69 -10.47 10.79 -36.75
CA SER A 69 -10.57 10.42 -35.34
C SER A 69 -11.44 11.36 -34.47
N THR A 70 -11.61 12.62 -34.86
CA THR A 70 -12.48 13.57 -34.13
C THR A 70 -13.95 13.24 -34.35
N GLU A 71 -14.35 12.96 -35.60
CA GLU A 71 -15.71 12.50 -35.91
C GLU A 71 -16.04 11.18 -35.20
N ALA A 72 -15.08 10.26 -35.14
CA ALA A 72 -15.24 8.99 -34.41
C ALA A 72 -15.48 9.23 -32.91
N LEU A 73 -14.70 10.13 -32.30
CA LEU A 73 -14.83 10.53 -30.90
C LEU A 73 -16.19 11.17 -30.61
N VAL A 74 -16.67 12.07 -31.47
CA VAL A 74 -17.99 12.70 -31.32
C VAL A 74 -19.11 11.68 -31.47
N GLY A 75 -19.00 10.74 -32.43
CA GLY A 75 -19.98 9.66 -32.62
C GLY A 75 -20.12 8.79 -31.37
N VAL A 76 -19.01 8.33 -30.81
CA VAL A 76 -19.03 7.52 -29.57
C VAL A 76 -19.57 8.34 -28.39
N ARG A 77 -19.19 9.61 -28.26
CA ARG A 77 -19.70 10.48 -27.19
C ARG A 77 -21.22 10.58 -27.22
N ASN A 78 -21.79 10.88 -28.38
CA ASN A 78 -23.24 11.08 -28.52
C ASN A 78 -23.99 9.80 -28.15
N TRP A 79 -23.52 8.65 -28.65
CA TRP A 79 -24.10 7.34 -28.35
C TRP A 79 -24.06 7.01 -26.86
N VAL A 80 -22.90 7.13 -26.21
CA VAL A 80 -22.75 6.77 -24.79
C VAL A 80 -23.50 7.75 -23.88
N LEU A 81 -23.49 9.05 -24.23
CA LEU A 81 -24.17 10.07 -23.44
C LEU A 81 -25.69 9.92 -23.50
N GLU A 82 -26.24 9.50 -24.65
CA GLU A 82 -27.67 9.20 -24.79
C GLU A 82 -28.08 8.03 -23.89
N GLU A 83 -27.26 6.97 -23.84
CA GLU A 83 -27.50 5.84 -22.93
C GLU A 83 -27.38 6.26 -21.46
N LEU A 84 -26.33 6.99 -21.08
CA LEU A 84 -26.12 7.42 -19.68
C LEU A 84 -27.23 8.32 -19.17
N LYS A 85 -27.79 9.20 -20.02
CA LYS A 85 -28.91 10.08 -19.65
C LYS A 85 -30.20 9.34 -19.30
N LYS A 86 -30.30 8.05 -19.62
CA LYS A 86 -31.44 7.21 -19.20
C LYS A 86 -31.39 6.90 -17.70
N HIS A 87 -30.22 7.04 -17.06
CA HIS A 87 -30.00 6.84 -15.63
C HIS A 87 -29.54 8.17 -15.00
N ASP A 88 -30.47 8.90 -14.36
CA ASP A 88 -30.19 10.26 -13.87
C ASP A 88 -29.06 10.27 -12.83
N GLU A 89 -29.06 9.35 -11.85
CA GLU A 89 -28.03 9.30 -10.82
C GLU A 89 -26.62 9.16 -11.41
N ALA A 90 -26.46 8.29 -12.40
CA ALA A 90 -25.19 8.06 -13.08
C ALA A 90 -24.78 9.27 -13.94
N TYR A 91 -25.75 9.94 -14.58
CA TYR A 91 -25.50 11.17 -15.32
C TYR A 91 -25.06 12.31 -14.40
N GLN A 92 -25.73 12.52 -13.27
CA GLN A 92 -25.35 13.53 -12.26
C GLN A 92 -23.96 13.23 -11.66
N PHE A 93 -23.65 11.94 -11.42
CA PHE A 93 -22.34 11.51 -10.94
C PHE A 93 -21.24 11.79 -11.97
N TYR A 94 -21.49 11.49 -13.25
CA TYR A 94 -20.57 11.84 -14.34
C TYR A 94 -20.31 13.35 -14.42
N LYS A 95 -21.36 14.16 -14.28
CA LYS A 95 -21.26 15.63 -14.26
C LYS A 95 -20.59 16.20 -13.01
N GLY A 96 -20.34 15.37 -11.99
CA GLY A 96 -19.76 15.77 -10.71
C GLY A 96 -20.72 16.59 -9.84
N ILE A 97 -22.03 16.52 -10.11
CA ILE A 97 -23.08 17.22 -9.36
C ILE A 97 -23.37 16.47 -8.04
N VAL A 98 -23.44 15.14 -8.11
CA VAL A 98 -23.46 14.25 -6.94
C VAL A 98 -22.12 13.52 -6.83
N LYS A 99 -21.64 13.31 -5.61
CA LYS A 99 -20.34 12.68 -5.32
C LYS A 99 -20.42 11.85 -4.03
N GLY A 100 -19.36 11.09 -3.76
CA GLY A 100 -19.20 10.33 -2.52
C GLY A 100 -19.86 8.95 -2.56
N ARG A 101 -19.75 8.25 -1.43
CA ARG A 101 -20.10 6.83 -1.31
C ARG A 101 -21.55 6.51 -1.66
N GLU A 102 -22.50 7.32 -1.20
CA GLU A 102 -23.92 7.07 -1.47
C GLU A 102 -24.23 7.13 -2.98
N ALA A 103 -23.65 8.09 -3.70
CA ALA A 103 -23.82 8.20 -5.15
C ALA A 103 -23.10 7.06 -5.89
N TYR A 104 -21.91 6.69 -5.44
CA TYR A 104 -21.15 5.55 -5.97
C TYR A 104 -21.92 4.22 -5.86
N GLU A 105 -22.56 3.96 -4.73
CA GLU A 105 -23.30 2.70 -4.49
C GLU A 105 -24.58 2.57 -5.33
N LYS A 106 -25.10 3.68 -5.86
CA LYS A 106 -26.27 3.69 -6.77
C LYS A 106 -25.89 3.36 -8.22
N LEU A 107 -24.60 3.38 -8.58
CA LEU A 107 -24.15 3.10 -9.94
C LEU A 107 -24.30 1.61 -10.29
N THR A 108 -24.88 1.34 -11.45
CA THR A 108 -24.97 -0.01 -12.00
C THR A 108 -23.68 -0.43 -12.70
N TRP A 109 -23.54 -1.73 -12.99
CA TRP A 109 -22.37 -2.25 -13.72
C TRP A 109 -22.18 -1.59 -15.09
N ARG A 110 -23.27 -1.22 -15.78
CA ARG A 110 -23.23 -0.55 -17.08
C ARG A 110 -22.87 0.94 -16.95
N ASP A 111 -23.22 1.57 -15.82
CA ASP A 111 -22.90 2.97 -15.56
C ASP A 111 -21.39 3.17 -15.44
N PHE A 112 -20.68 2.29 -14.73
CA PHE A 112 -19.21 2.32 -14.66
C PHE A 112 -18.54 2.35 -16.04
N ALA A 113 -19.05 1.57 -16.99
CA ALA A 113 -18.54 1.57 -18.37
C ALA A 113 -18.86 2.86 -19.11
N SER A 114 -20.12 3.32 -19.02
CA SER A 114 -20.58 4.54 -19.67
C SER A 114 -19.77 5.76 -19.21
N ILE A 115 -19.60 5.88 -17.90
CA ILE A 115 -18.82 6.93 -17.25
C ILE A 115 -17.36 6.87 -17.71
N ARG A 116 -16.73 5.68 -17.71
CA ARG A 116 -15.35 5.51 -18.14
C ARG A 116 -15.12 5.86 -19.62
N ILE A 117 -16.05 5.48 -20.51
CA ILE A 117 -15.93 5.83 -21.94
C ILE A 117 -16.01 7.35 -22.11
N LEU A 118 -16.92 8.03 -21.39
CA LEU A 118 -17.01 9.48 -21.43
C LEU A 118 -15.77 10.14 -20.82
N ASP A 119 -15.23 9.61 -19.72
CA ASP A 119 -13.97 10.11 -19.16
C ASP A 119 -12.81 9.98 -20.15
N TYR A 120 -12.70 8.88 -20.90
CA TYR A 120 -11.70 8.75 -21.97
C TYR A 120 -11.85 9.80 -23.06
N ILE A 121 -13.09 10.16 -23.40
CA ILE A 121 -13.41 11.16 -24.40
C ILE A 121 -13.09 12.56 -23.90
N ASP A 122 -13.45 12.87 -22.65
CA ASP A 122 -13.20 14.17 -22.02
C ASP A 122 -11.71 14.44 -21.83
N ASN A 123 -10.92 13.37 -21.69
CA ASN A 123 -9.48 13.41 -21.50
C ASN A 123 -8.68 13.07 -22.77
N ALA A 124 -9.36 12.93 -23.92
CA ALA A 124 -8.72 12.53 -25.15
C ALA A 124 -7.66 13.54 -25.61
N GLY A 125 -6.44 13.05 -25.83
CA GLY A 125 -5.30 13.87 -26.25
C GLY A 125 -4.59 14.60 -25.10
N ARG A 126 -5.04 14.45 -23.85
CA ARG A 126 -4.25 14.90 -22.69
C ARG A 126 -2.93 14.14 -22.62
N GLU A 127 -1.89 14.84 -22.22
CA GLU A 127 -0.56 14.29 -21.95
C GLU A 127 -0.34 14.16 -20.44
N PHE A 128 0.23 13.03 -20.03
CA PHE A 128 0.48 12.70 -18.63
C PHE A 128 1.94 12.28 -18.46
N ASP A 129 2.61 12.73 -17.41
CA ASP A 129 3.94 12.22 -17.07
C ASP A 129 3.84 10.76 -16.62
N ASP A 130 4.71 9.90 -17.15
CA ASP A 130 4.77 8.48 -16.77
C ASP A 130 6.11 8.15 -16.10
N PRO A 131 6.18 8.21 -14.75
CA PRO A 131 7.41 7.91 -14.04
C PRO A 131 7.85 6.45 -14.20
N ASN A 132 6.96 5.54 -14.62
CA ASN A 132 7.30 4.13 -14.86
C ASN A 132 8.21 3.92 -16.08
N ILE A 133 8.41 4.94 -16.92
CA ILE A 133 9.27 4.90 -18.10
C ILE A 133 10.21 6.13 -18.13
N GLY A 134 10.68 6.56 -16.96
CA GLY A 134 11.62 7.69 -16.85
C GLY A 134 11.00 9.07 -17.06
N GLY A 135 9.68 9.21 -16.86
CA GLY A 135 8.98 10.49 -16.94
C GLY A 135 8.61 10.93 -18.36
N GLU A 136 8.64 10.03 -19.35
CA GLU A 136 8.12 10.33 -20.69
C GLU A 136 6.60 10.63 -20.65
N LYS A 137 6.11 11.41 -21.61
CA LYS A 137 4.69 11.73 -21.71
C LYS A 137 3.90 10.57 -22.33
N ALA A 138 2.92 10.07 -21.60
CA ALA A 138 1.87 9.20 -22.13
C ALA A 138 0.70 10.05 -22.65
N VAL A 139 0.30 9.82 -23.90
CA VAL A 139 -0.91 10.45 -24.48
C VAL A 139 -2.03 9.43 -24.54
N SER A 140 -3.17 9.73 -23.93
CA SER A 140 -4.34 8.85 -23.98
C SER A 140 -5.36 9.36 -24.99
N ASN A 141 -5.66 8.56 -26.01
CA ASN A 141 -6.80 8.79 -26.90
C ASN A 141 -7.34 7.45 -27.41
N PRO A 142 -8.06 6.68 -26.57
CA PRO A 142 -8.43 5.31 -26.88
C PRO A 142 -9.31 5.21 -28.13
N ILE A 143 -10.24 6.15 -28.32
CA ILE A 143 -11.12 6.17 -29.49
C ILE A 143 -10.34 6.41 -30.79
N LYS A 144 -9.36 7.32 -30.78
CA LYS A 144 -8.44 7.50 -31.92
C LYS A 144 -7.66 6.22 -32.22
N LEU A 145 -7.17 5.53 -31.20
CA LEU A 145 -6.40 4.29 -31.39
C LEU A 145 -7.26 3.19 -32.02
N ILE A 146 -8.52 3.05 -31.60
CA ILE A 146 -9.47 2.13 -32.23
C ILE A 146 -9.74 2.55 -33.67
N TRP A 147 -10.01 3.84 -33.93
CA TRP A 147 -10.25 4.35 -35.28
C TRP A 147 -9.08 4.10 -36.24
N LEU A 148 -7.84 4.34 -35.79
CA LEU A 148 -6.63 4.05 -36.57
C LEU A 148 -6.50 2.55 -36.86
N ALA A 149 -6.77 1.71 -35.87
CA ALA A 149 -6.69 0.27 -35.99
C ALA A 149 -7.74 -0.30 -36.96
N VAL A 150 -8.96 0.24 -36.95
CA VAL A 150 -10.05 -0.17 -37.85
C VAL A 150 -9.77 0.21 -39.29
N ASN A 151 -9.32 1.46 -39.53
CA ASN A 151 -9.21 2.02 -40.87
C ASN A 151 -7.86 1.77 -41.55
N PHE A 152 -6.79 1.61 -40.77
CA PHE A 152 -5.43 1.49 -41.32
C PHE A 152 -4.66 0.28 -40.77
N GLY A 153 -5.18 -0.43 -39.76
CA GLY A 153 -4.41 -1.46 -39.08
C GLY A 153 -3.20 -0.90 -38.31
N THR A 154 -3.21 0.40 -38.00
CA THR A 154 -2.12 1.09 -37.28
C THR A 154 -2.58 1.64 -35.93
N GLY A 155 -1.79 2.51 -35.32
CA GLY A 155 -2.04 3.07 -33.99
C GLY A 155 -1.17 2.42 -32.90
N GLY A 156 -0.33 1.44 -33.22
CA GLY A 156 0.71 0.90 -32.32
C GLY A 156 0.24 0.32 -30.98
N ALA A 157 -1.08 0.23 -30.75
CA ALA A 157 -1.66 -0.30 -29.53
C ALA A 157 -1.39 -1.80 -29.42
N LYS A 158 -1.13 -2.26 -28.18
CA LYS A 158 -0.74 -3.62 -27.86
C LYS A 158 -1.96 -4.46 -27.42
N PRO A 159 -1.84 -5.80 -27.36
CA PRO A 159 -2.97 -6.66 -27.04
C PRO A 159 -3.72 -6.29 -25.77
N TYR A 160 -3.03 -5.94 -24.67
CA TYR A 160 -3.69 -5.60 -23.40
C TYR A 160 -4.52 -4.31 -23.45
N PHE A 161 -4.20 -3.36 -24.34
CA PHE A 161 -5.10 -2.25 -24.63
C PHE A 161 -6.42 -2.75 -25.24
N PHE A 162 -6.35 -3.64 -26.25
CA PHE A 162 -7.55 -4.16 -26.91
C PHE A 162 -8.34 -5.12 -26.01
N ASN A 163 -7.70 -5.89 -25.13
CA ASN A 163 -8.40 -6.66 -24.09
C ASN A 163 -9.24 -5.73 -23.22
N ASP A 164 -8.63 -4.66 -22.69
CA ASP A 164 -9.33 -3.73 -21.82
C ASP A 164 -10.52 -3.06 -22.54
N MET A 165 -10.32 -2.62 -23.79
CA MET A 165 -11.41 -2.06 -24.59
C MET A 165 -12.52 -3.08 -24.88
N LEU A 166 -12.16 -4.34 -25.18
CA LEU A 166 -13.12 -5.41 -25.41
C LEU A 166 -14.04 -5.60 -24.19
N TYR A 167 -13.47 -5.73 -22.98
CA TYR A 167 -14.27 -5.88 -21.77
C TYR A 167 -15.05 -4.61 -21.41
N LEU A 168 -14.50 -3.43 -21.65
CA LEU A 168 -15.22 -2.16 -21.47
C LEU A 168 -16.47 -2.09 -22.34
N PHE A 169 -16.37 -2.43 -23.63
CA PHE A 169 -17.54 -2.40 -24.51
C PHE A 169 -18.49 -3.57 -24.27
N ARG A 170 -18.02 -4.74 -23.82
CA ARG A 170 -18.93 -5.80 -23.32
C ARG A 170 -19.72 -5.33 -22.11
N GLN A 171 -19.08 -4.64 -21.17
CA GLN A 171 -19.73 -4.05 -19.99
C GLN A 171 -20.79 -3.02 -20.40
N PHE A 172 -20.43 -2.14 -21.34
CA PHE A 172 -21.33 -1.09 -21.84
C PHE A 172 -22.51 -1.66 -22.65
N CYS A 173 -22.29 -2.70 -23.46
CA CYS A 173 -23.36 -3.35 -24.23
C CYS A 173 -24.23 -4.30 -23.39
N GLY A 174 -23.80 -4.67 -22.17
CA GLY A 174 -24.53 -5.58 -21.28
C GLY A 174 -24.19 -7.07 -21.44
N ASP A 175 -23.24 -7.41 -22.32
CA ASP A 175 -22.76 -8.77 -22.56
C ASP A 175 -21.84 -9.30 -21.45
N TYR A 176 -21.34 -8.42 -20.59
CA TYR A 176 -20.46 -8.76 -19.48
C TYR A 176 -21.08 -8.31 -18.16
N LYS A 177 -21.60 -9.29 -17.40
CA LYS A 177 -22.29 -9.07 -16.14
C LYS A 177 -21.35 -9.28 -14.96
N ARG A 178 -21.60 -8.54 -13.88
CA ARG A 178 -20.89 -8.70 -12.62
C ARG A 178 -21.52 -9.82 -11.80
N GLU A 179 -20.94 -11.01 -11.84
CA GLU A 179 -21.32 -12.09 -10.94
C GLU A 179 -20.62 -11.94 -9.60
N MET A 180 -21.40 -11.65 -8.55
CA MET A 180 -20.87 -11.51 -7.20
C MET A 180 -20.78 -12.88 -6.52
N PRO A 181 -19.61 -13.29 -5.99
CA PRO A 181 -19.40 -14.63 -5.44
C PRO A 181 -20.22 -14.86 -4.18
N SER A 182 -20.88 -16.01 -4.06
CA SER A 182 -21.68 -16.38 -2.88
C SER A 182 -20.81 -16.48 -1.62
N ARG A 183 -21.43 -16.39 -0.43
CA ARG A 183 -20.73 -16.62 0.85
C ARG A 183 -19.97 -17.95 0.85
N LYS A 184 -20.60 -19.03 0.36
CA LYS A 184 -19.97 -20.35 0.22
C LYS A 184 -18.72 -20.29 -0.66
N LYS A 185 -18.77 -19.62 -1.81
CA LYS A 185 -17.62 -19.49 -2.72
C LYS A 185 -16.47 -18.69 -2.09
N LEU A 186 -16.80 -17.62 -1.36
CA LEU A 186 -15.81 -16.83 -0.63
C LEU A 186 -15.15 -17.65 0.49
N GLU A 187 -15.93 -18.43 1.24
CA GLU A 187 -15.43 -19.35 2.26
C GLU A 187 -14.57 -20.47 1.64
N GLU A 188 -14.93 -21.02 0.47
CA GLU A 188 -14.10 -21.98 -0.27
C GLU A 188 -12.75 -21.39 -0.66
N TRP A 189 -12.73 -20.17 -1.23
CA TRP A 189 -11.48 -19.48 -1.56
C TRP A 189 -10.65 -19.14 -0.32
N MET A 190 -11.28 -18.87 0.81
CA MET A 190 -10.59 -18.61 2.08
C MET A 190 -9.99 -19.90 2.66
N ASN A 191 -10.75 -20.99 2.66
CA ASN A 191 -10.38 -22.26 3.30
C ASN A 191 -9.27 -23.03 2.58
N ARG A 192 -8.94 -22.67 1.32
CA ARG A 192 -7.79 -23.24 0.61
C ARG A 192 -6.44 -22.81 1.19
N TRP A 193 -6.42 -21.76 2.01
CA TRP A 193 -5.19 -21.18 2.56
C TRP A 193 -4.84 -21.77 3.92
N SER A 194 -3.61 -22.28 4.01
CA SER A 194 -3.00 -22.73 5.25
C SER A 194 -2.68 -21.56 6.20
N THR A 195 -2.48 -21.89 7.46
CA THR A 195 -2.05 -20.95 8.49
C THR A 195 -0.72 -21.41 9.09
N GLY A 196 0.10 -20.45 9.52
CA GLY A 196 1.33 -20.73 10.25
C GLY A 196 1.10 -21.42 11.59
N LEU A 197 -0.15 -21.43 12.09
CA LEU A 197 -0.58 -22.12 13.30
C LEU A 197 -1.04 -23.57 13.05
N ASP A 198 -1.11 -24.04 11.80
CA ASP A 198 -1.44 -25.44 11.50
C ASP A 198 -0.32 -26.35 12.03
N PRO A 199 -0.63 -27.39 12.85
CA PRO A 199 0.38 -28.29 13.40
C PRO A 199 1.33 -28.90 12.36
N ARG A 200 0.85 -29.14 11.13
CA ARG A 200 1.67 -29.66 10.03
C ARG A 200 2.65 -28.61 9.52
N ILE A 201 2.24 -27.34 9.46
CA ILE A 201 3.11 -26.22 9.06
C ILE A 201 4.13 -25.92 10.17
N ILE A 202 3.73 -25.99 11.45
CA ILE A 202 4.63 -25.83 12.59
C ILE A 202 5.76 -26.85 12.51
N LYS A 203 5.43 -28.14 12.31
CA LYS A 203 6.44 -29.19 12.17
C LYS A 203 7.42 -28.94 11.02
N LEU A 204 6.93 -28.49 9.86
CA LEU A 204 7.80 -28.13 8.73
C LEU A 204 8.77 -26.98 9.08
N ARG A 205 8.35 -26.04 9.92
CA ARG A 205 9.20 -24.93 10.38
C ARG A 205 10.24 -25.37 11.39
N GLU A 206 9.91 -26.34 12.24
CA GLU A 206 10.87 -26.99 13.12
C GLU A 206 11.97 -27.68 12.31
N GLU A 207 11.59 -28.43 11.27
CA GLU A 207 12.54 -29.07 10.34
C GLU A 207 13.42 -28.03 9.62
N ASN A 208 12.83 -26.92 9.16
CA ASN A 208 13.59 -25.81 8.57
C ASN A 208 14.58 -25.18 9.56
N ARG A 209 14.15 -24.92 10.81
CA ARG A 209 15.00 -24.40 11.88
C ARG A 209 16.16 -25.35 12.15
N GLU A 210 15.90 -26.64 12.27
CA GLU A 210 16.93 -27.65 12.51
C GLU A 210 18.00 -27.67 11.42
N ARG A 211 17.56 -27.61 10.15
CA ARG A 211 18.47 -27.54 9.01
C ARG A 211 19.33 -26.27 9.05
N ILE A 212 18.72 -25.10 9.28
CA ILE A 212 19.43 -23.82 9.39
C ILE A 212 20.46 -23.87 10.54
N ILE A 213 20.08 -24.41 11.70
CA ILE A 213 20.98 -24.57 12.84
C ILE A 213 22.19 -25.45 12.47
N LYS A 214 21.96 -26.59 11.80
CA LYS A 214 23.06 -27.49 11.37
C LYS A 214 24.04 -26.79 10.42
N VAL A 215 23.55 -25.99 9.47
CA VAL A 215 24.41 -25.19 8.59
C VAL A 215 25.25 -24.21 9.41
N PHE A 216 24.65 -23.49 10.36
CA PHE A 216 25.40 -22.54 11.19
C PHE A 216 26.42 -23.20 12.11
N ILE A 217 26.12 -24.36 12.71
CA ILE A 217 27.10 -25.13 13.49
C ILE A 217 28.34 -25.40 12.63
N LYS A 218 28.15 -25.97 11.44
CA LYS A 218 29.24 -26.27 10.50
C LYS A 218 30.06 -25.03 10.14
N LYS A 219 29.42 -23.89 9.90
CA LYS A 219 30.09 -22.62 9.56
C LYS A 219 30.82 -21.97 10.72
N ILE A 220 30.33 -22.12 11.95
CA ILE A 220 31.04 -21.66 13.16
C ILE A 220 32.27 -22.55 13.39
N ASP A 221 32.13 -23.87 13.28
CA ASP A 221 33.22 -24.81 13.48
C ASP A 221 34.32 -24.68 12.41
N SER A 222 33.95 -24.42 11.15
CA SER A 222 34.92 -24.14 10.08
C SER A 222 35.59 -22.77 10.20
N GLY A 223 35.06 -21.90 11.07
CA GLY A 223 35.51 -20.52 11.22
C GLY A 223 35.09 -19.60 10.07
N GLU A 224 34.18 -20.03 9.19
CA GLU A 224 33.56 -19.19 8.16
C GLU A 224 32.73 -18.07 8.79
N ILE A 225 31.98 -18.40 9.85
CA ILE A 225 31.28 -17.43 10.68
C ILE A 225 32.02 -17.24 11.99
N LYS A 226 32.48 -16.01 12.24
CA LYS A 226 33.12 -15.62 13.51
C LYS A 226 32.29 -14.55 14.18
N THR A 227 31.79 -14.84 15.37
CA THR A 227 31.08 -13.86 16.19
C THR A 227 31.78 -13.68 17.54
N LYS A 228 31.57 -12.54 18.19
CA LYS A 228 32.11 -12.28 19.53
C LYS A 228 31.23 -12.86 20.64
N SER A 229 29.94 -13.04 20.37
CA SER A 229 28.91 -13.34 21.38
C SER A 229 28.34 -14.76 21.29
N TYR A 230 28.47 -15.41 20.14
CA TYR A 230 27.95 -16.75 19.85
C TYR A 230 29.11 -17.65 19.44
N VAL A 231 29.81 -18.21 20.43
CA VAL A 231 30.99 -19.05 20.26
C VAL A 231 30.79 -20.35 21.04
N PHE A 232 31.09 -21.48 20.42
CA PHE A 232 31.09 -22.77 21.10
C PHE A 232 32.29 -22.87 22.06
N PRO A 233 32.06 -23.24 23.34
CA PRO A 233 33.12 -23.74 24.20
C PRO A 233 33.91 -24.88 23.54
N LEU A 234 35.18 -25.01 23.93
CA LEU A 234 36.04 -26.09 23.44
C LEU A 234 35.45 -27.46 23.80
N ASN A 235 35.58 -28.43 22.89
CA ASN A 235 35.25 -29.85 23.09
C ASN A 235 33.76 -30.16 23.31
N LEU A 236 32.82 -29.33 22.85
CA LEU A 236 31.41 -29.70 22.84
C LEU A 236 31.10 -30.79 21.79
N SER A 237 30.25 -31.75 22.15
CA SER A 237 29.66 -32.68 21.19
C SER A 237 28.67 -31.97 20.26
N GLU A 238 28.35 -32.56 19.11
CA GLU A 238 27.36 -32.02 18.18
C GLU A 238 25.98 -31.80 18.81
N GLU A 239 25.56 -32.71 19.69
CA GLU A 239 24.30 -32.59 20.44
C GLU A 239 24.33 -31.38 21.40
N GLN A 240 25.44 -31.18 22.11
CA GLN A 240 25.60 -30.04 23.02
C GLN A 240 25.62 -28.71 22.26
N LYS A 241 26.28 -28.66 21.09
CA LYS A 241 26.26 -27.48 20.21
C LYS A 241 24.84 -27.18 19.73
N TYR A 242 24.11 -28.21 19.30
CA TYR A 242 22.71 -28.07 18.88
C TYR A 242 21.81 -27.53 19.99
N LEU A 243 21.90 -28.07 21.21
CA LEU A 243 21.15 -27.56 22.36
C LEU A 243 21.50 -26.10 22.69
N MET A 244 22.76 -25.71 22.51
CA MET A 244 23.16 -24.31 22.71
C MET A 244 22.63 -23.40 21.60
N MET A 245 22.61 -23.87 20.34
CA MET A 245 22.00 -23.14 19.23
C MET A 245 20.49 -22.93 19.42
N LEU A 246 19.77 -23.90 20.00
CA LEU A 246 18.36 -23.72 20.35
C LEU A 246 18.19 -22.61 21.41
N LYS A 247 19.06 -22.55 22.42
CA LYS A 247 19.04 -21.43 23.38
C LYS A 247 19.35 -20.09 22.71
N TRP A 248 20.28 -20.06 21.77
CA TRP A 248 20.58 -18.84 21.00
C TRP A 248 19.44 -18.45 20.06
N TRP A 249 18.69 -19.42 19.53
CA TRP A 249 17.52 -19.18 18.69
C TRP A 249 16.44 -18.36 19.42
N ASP A 250 16.34 -18.48 20.74
CA ASP A 250 15.42 -17.67 21.56
C ASP A 250 15.95 -16.25 21.83
N ASP A 251 17.23 -15.96 21.57
CA ASP A 251 17.79 -14.61 21.63
C ASP A 251 17.59 -13.88 20.30
N TYR A 252 16.78 -12.82 20.31
CA TYR A 252 16.55 -11.99 19.13
C TYR A 252 17.86 -11.44 18.51
N ARG A 253 18.93 -11.26 19.30
CA ARG A 253 20.22 -10.75 18.80
C ARG A 253 20.97 -11.78 17.96
N PHE A 254 20.71 -13.08 18.18
CA PHE A 254 21.28 -14.15 17.37
C PHE A 254 20.80 -14.00 15.93
N HIS A 255 19.50 -13.83 15.76
CA HIS A 255 18.87 -13.66 14.45
C HIS A 255 19.39 -12.46 13.67
N LEU A 256 19.66 -11.35 14.36
CA LEU A 256 20.25 -10.17 13.72
C LEU A 256 21.73 -10.38 13.33
N SER A 257 22.47 -11.13 14.14
CA SER A 257 23.90 -11.39 13.91
C SER A 257 24.14 -12.40 12.78
N PHE A 258 23.24 -13.38 12.65
CA PHE A 258 23.28 -14.46 11.65
C PHE A 258 22.36 -14.19 10.45
N ALA A 259 21.86 -12.96 10.29
CA ALA A 259 21.04 -12.58 9.14
C ALA A 259 21.79 -12.76 7.82
N VAL A 260 21.08 -13.28 6.83
CA VAL A 260 21.58 -13.54 5.48
C VAL A 260 21.90 -12.23 4.77
N ARG A 261 23.09 -12.18 4.15
CA ARG A 261 23.62 -10.99 3.46
C ARG A 261 24.15 -11.26 2.06
N THR A 262 24.14 -12.50 1.59
CA THR A 262 24.63 -12.90 0.26
C THR A 262 23.65 -13.90 -0.39
N PRO A 263 23.59 -13.95 -1.73
CA PRO A 263 22.81 -14.96 -2.46
C PRO A 263 23.18 -16.40 -2.10
N ASP A 264 24.48 -16.69 -1.97
CA ASP A 264 24.98 -18.04 -1.66
C ASP A 264 24.47 -18.55 -0.32
N LEU A 265 24.60 -17.72 0.73
CA LEU A 265 24.12 -18.10 2.05
C LEU A 265 22.59 -18.20 2.08
N LEU A 266 21.88 -17.37 1.30
CA LEU A 266 20.43 -17.49 1.17
C LEU A 266 20.05 -18.86 0.62
N ASN A 267 20.69 -19.29 -0.47
CA ASN A 267 20.37 -20.55 -1.12
C ASN A 267 20.77 -21.76 -0.27
N GLU A 268 21.95 -21.74 0.35
CA GLU A 268 22.40 -22.81 1.25
C GLU A 268 21.43 -22.97 2.43
N LEU A 269 20.99 -21.86 3.03
CA LEU A 269 19.98 -21.88 4.09
C LEU A 269 18.57 -22.16 3.58
N LEU A 270 18.36 -22.30 2.28
CA LEU A 270 17.15 -22.82 1.67
C LEU A 270 17.38 -24.21 1.03
N ASP A 271 18.39 -24.98 1.48
CA ASP A 271 18.71 -26.33 0.97
C ASP A 271 18.92 -26.37 -0.55
N ASP A 272 19.50 -25.30 -1.10
CA ASP A 272 19.73 -25.12 -2.53
C ASP A 272 18.46 -25.26 -3.39
N SER A 273 17.30 -24.87 -2.83
CA SER A 273 15.99 -24.98 -3.48
C SER A 273 15.65 -23.86 -4.45
N LEU A 274 16.45 -22.79 -4.54
CA LEU A 274 16.24 -21.74 -5.53
C LEU A 274 16.71 -22.20 -6.90
N ASP A 275 15.89 -22.01 -7.92
CA ASP A 275 16.22 -22.39 -9.29
C ASP A 275 17.32 -21.48 -9.88
N PRO A 276 18.00 -21.91 -10.97
CA PRO A 276 19.10 -21.14 -11.57
C PRO A 276 18.71 -19.72 -12.02
N ASP A 277 17.49 -19.48 -12.50
CA ASP A 277 17.05 -18.16 -12.95
C ASP A 277 16.82 -17.23 -11.75
N SER A 278 16.21 -17.75 -10.67
CA SER A 278 16.13 -17.03 -9.39
C SER A 278 17.52 -16.68 -8.86
N MET A 279 18.46 -17.62 -8.85
CA MET A 279 19.83 -17.36 -8.39
C MET A 279 20.54 -16.31 -9.24
N LYS A 280 20.37 -16.34 -10.57
CA LYS A 280 20.91 -15.31 -11.47
C LYS A 280 20.42 -13.91 -11.08
N ILE A 281 19.12 -13.75 -10.83
CA ILE A 281 18.52 -12.48 -10.37
C ILE A 281 19.19 -12.03 -9.06
N LEU A 282 19.39 -12.94 -8.10
CA LEU A 282 20.00 -12.58 -6.82
C LEU A 282 21.47 -12.15 -6.95
N TYR A 283 22.26 -12.80 -7.80
CA TYR A 283 23.64 -12.37 -8.08
C TYR A 283 23.69 -11.00 -8.79
N GLU A 284 22.76 -10.74 -9.71
CA GLU A 284 22.64 -9.44 -10.35
C GLU A 284 22.28 -8.34 -9.34
N ALA A 285 21.36 -8.64 -8.40
CA ALA A 285 21.01 -7.73 -7.31
C ALA A 285 22.20 -7.44 -6.39
N GLU A 286 22.98 -8.46 -6.02
CA GLU A 286 24.20 -8.28 -5.22
C GLU A 286 25.22 -7.41 -5.97
N LYS A 287 25.45 -7.69 -7.26
CA LYS A 287 26.35 -6.89 -8.11
C LYS A 287 25.91 -5.43 -8.25
N LYS A 288 24.60 -5.17 -8.28
CA LYS A 288 24.04 -3.81 -8.26
C LYS A 288 24.10 -3.14 -6.88
N GLY A 289 24.48 -3.87 -5.83
CA GLY A 289 24.57 -3.36 -4.46
C GLY A 289 23.22 -3.26 -3.75
N ILE A 290 22.21 -4.03 -4.19
CA ILE A 290 20.96 -4.17 -3.44
C ILE A 290 21.26 -4.96 -2.16
N PRO A 291 20.96 -4.41 -0.97
CA PRO A 291 21.33 -5.08 0.26
C PRO A 291 20.48 -6.32 0.50
N PHE A 292 21.07 -7.37 1.07
CA PHE A 292 20.36 -8.54 1.58
C PHE A 292 20.34 -8.51 3.10
N PHE A 293 19.17 -8.71 3.69
CA PHE A 293 19.04 -8.82 5.14
C PHE A 293 17.79 -9.62 5.49
N ILE A 294 17.96 -10.92 5.74
CA ILE A 294 16.87 -11.83 6.10
C ILE A 294 17.31 -12.61 7.32
N ASN A 295 16.59 -12.47 8.44
CA ASN A 295 16.98 -13.14 9.66
C ASN A 295 16.61 -14.65 9.63
N PRO A 296 17.32 -15.52 10.36
CA PRO A 296 17.10 -16.97 10.35
C PRO A 296 15.69 -17.41 10.73
N TYR A 297 15.06 -16.74 11.71
CA TYR A 297 13.68 -17.05 12.09
C TYR A 297 12.70 -16.80 10.93
N TYR A 298 12.77 -15.64 10.29
CA TYR A 298 11.86 -15.35 9.18
C TYR A 298 12.14 -16.23 7.96
N LEU A 299 13.42 -16.58 7.73
CA LEU A 299 13.82 -17.51 6.68
C LEU A 299 13.25 -18.92 6.91
N SER A 300 13.14 -19.38 8.16
CA SER A 300 12.59 -20.71 8.47
C SER A 300 11.10 -20.84 8.13
N LEU A 301 10.41 -19.73 7.88
CA LEU A 301 9.01 -19.72 7.45
C LEU A 301 8.82 -20.15 5.99
N LEU A 302 9.87 -20.09 5.17
CA LEU A 302 9.81 -20.44 3.75
C LEU A 302 9.87 -21.96 3.54
N HIS A 303 9.06 -22.46 2.61
CA HIS A 303 9.12 -23.85 2.22
C HIS A 303 10.33 -24.12 1.33
N VAL A 304 11.15 -25.07 1.73
CA VAL A 304 12.23 -25.60 0.88
C VAL A 304 11.68 -26.67 -0.06
N ARG A 305 10.90 -27.60 0.49
CA ARG A 305 10.17 -28.61 -0.26
C ARG A 305 8.69 -28.41 0.00
N VAL A 306 7.95 -28.04 -1.04
CA VAL A 306 6.54 -27.66 -0.91
C VAL A 306 5.68 -28.92 -0.74
N PRO A 307 4.99 -29.10 0.40
CA PRO A 307 4.09 -30.23 0.56
C PRO A 307 2.81 -30.01 -0.24
N TYR A 308 2.18 -31.09 -0.69
CA TYR A 308 0.97 -31.03 -1.53
C TYR A 308 -0.17 -30.21 -0.92
N PHE A 309 -0.33 -30.24 0.41
CA PHE A 309 -1.39 -29.52 1.11
C PHE A 309 -1.11 -28.02 1.33
N ALA A 310 0.08 -27.51 0.99
CA ALA A 310 0.48 -26.12 1.21
C ALA A 310 1.13 -25.48 -0.04
N ILE A 311 0.72 -25.92 -1.23
CA ILE A 311 1.24 -25.40 -2.50
C ILE A 311 1.00 -23.89 -2.59
N GLY A 312 2.08 -23.13 -2.78
CA GLY A 312 2.04 -21.68 -2.91
C GLY A 312 1.62 -20.92 -1.65
N ALA A 313 1.56 -21.58 -0.48
CA ALA A 313 1.12 -20.97 0.77
C ALA A 313 2.11 -19.89 1.27
N ASP A 314 3.41 -20.10 1.08
CA ASP A 314 4.46 -19.15 1.48
C ASP A 314 4.81 -18.11 0.39
N LEU A 315 4.14 -18.13 -0.77
CA LEU A 315 4.52 -17.29 -1.91
C LEU A 315 4.50 -15.79 -1.59
N ALA A 316 3.52 -15.33 -0.80
CA ALA A 316 3.45 -13.95 -0.34
C ALA A 316 4.66 -13.59 0.54
N ILE A 317 5.15 -14.51 1.38
CA ILE A 317 6.36 -14.32 2.19
C ILE A 317 7.59 -14.31 1.28
N ARG A 318 7.66 -15.24 0.31
CA ARG A 318 8.77 -15.39 -0.63
C ARG A 318 8.99 -14.14 -1.49
N TYR A 319 7.93 -13.53 -1.99
CA TYR A 319 8.00 -12.29 -2.80
C TYR A 319 8.40 -11.04 -2.01
N TYR A 320 8.40 -11.13 -0.68
CA TYR A 320 9.00 -10.11 0.19
C TYR A 320 10.50 -10.29 0.39
N VAL A 321 11.03 -11.48 0.09
CA VAL A 321 12.42 -11.87 0.36
C VAL A 321 13.24 -11.92 -0.93
N VAL A 322 12.67 -12.46 -2.00
CA VAL A 322 13.33 -12.65 -3.29
C VAL A 322 13.06 -11.45 -4.18
N TYR A 323 14.12 -10.90 -4.77
CA TYR A 323 14.03 -9.72 -5.64
C TYR A 323 13.51 -10.07 -7.04
N SER A 324 12.98 -9.06 -7.73
CA SER A 324 12.51 -9.16 -9.10
C SER A 324 13.48 -8.47 -10.06
N GLN A 325 13.44 -8.85 -11.33
CA GLN A 325 14.24 -8.18 -12.37
C GLN A 325 13.93 -6.68 -12.44
N GLN A 326 12.65 -6.30 -12.32
CA GLN A 326 12.24 -4.90 -12.40
C GLN A 326 12.84 -4.05 -11.28
N LEU A 327 12.91 -4.58 -10.05
CA LEU A 327 13.59 -3.91 -8.95
C LEU A 327 15.08 -3.71 -9.27
N ILE A 328 15.73 -4.74 -9.82
CA ILE A 328 17.14 -4.66 -10.19
C ILE A 328 17.34 -3.59 -11.26
N ASP A 329 16.57 -3.64 -12.35
CA ASP A 329 16.69 -2.72 -13.48
C ASP A 329 16.58 -1.26 -13.04
N GLU A 330 15.63 -0.95 -12.15
CA GLU A 330 15.39 0.40 -11.63
C GLU A 330 16.31 0.81 -10.47
N TYR A 331 17.02 -0.13 -9.83
CA TYR A 331 17.93 0.20 -8.75
C TYR A 331 19.08 1.09 -9.24
N GLY A 332 19.23 2.25 -8.61
CA GLY A 332 20.05 3.38 -9.07
C GLY A 332 19.22 4.59 -9.51
N HIS A 333 17.94 4.38 -9.85
CA HIS A 333 17.01 5.39 -10.37
C HIS A 333 15.73 5.54 -9.53
N ILE A 334 15.57 4.75 -8.47
CA ILE A 334 14.38 4.79 -7.60
C ILE A 334 14.28 6.17 -6.94
N VAL A 335 13.10 6.77 -7.05
CA VAL A 335 12.76 8.05 -6.40
C VAL A 335 11.72 7.84 -5.31
N ALA A 336 11.68 8.75 -4.34
CA ALA A 336 10.66 8.72 -3.30
C ALA A 336 9.27 8.89 -3.93
N TRP A 337 8.35 7.98 -3.57
CA TRP A 337 6.96 8.07 -3.99
C TRP A 337 6.26 9.28 -3.38
N GLU A 338 6.53 9.54 -2.10
CA GLU A 338 5.87 10.57 -1.30
C GLU A 338 6.61 11.90 -1.46
N LYS A 339 5.91 12.92 -1.97
CA LYS A 339 6.50 14.25 -2.18
C LYS A 339 6.69 15.00 -0.86
N GLU A 340 5.86 14.72 0.13
CA GLU A 340 5.88 15.31 1.47
C GLU A 340 7.13 14.94 2.27
N ASP A 341 7.81 13.86 1.87
CA ASP A 341 9.03 13.37 2.50
C ASP A 341 10.29 14.05 1.92
N LEU A 342 10.14 14.90 0.89
CA LEU A 342 11.17 15.84 0.44
C LEU A 342 11.09 17.10 1.31
N VAL A 343 11.93 17.17 2.33
CA VAL A 343 11.90 18.22 3.35
C VAL A 343 13.11 19.14 3.23
N GLU A 344 12.86 20.44 3.18
CA GLU A 344 13.87 21.49 3.33
C GLU A 344 13.60 22.26 4.64
N PRO A 345 14.54 22.30 5.61
CA PRO A 345 14.32 23.00 6.87
C PRO A 345 13.96 24.47 6.66
N GLY A 346 12.91 24.93 7.33
CA GLY A 346 12.40 26.30 7.22
C GLY A 346 11.48 26.56 6.02
N LYS A 347 11.24 25.56 5.16
CA LYS A 347 10.24 25.63 4.08
C LYS A 347 9.10 24.63 4.32
N PRO A 348 7.88 24.92 3.82
CA PRO A 348 6.80 23.96 3.85
C PRO A 348 7.14 22.74 2.97
N ASN A 349 6.79 21.54 3.42
CA ASN A 349 6.79 20.36 2.57
C ASN A 349 5.60 20.38 1.58
N ALA A 350 5.47 19.35 0.75
CA ALA A 350 4.37 19.29 -0.23
C ALA A 350 2.95 19.32 0.37
N ALA A 351 2.80 19.08 1.68
CA ALA A 351 1.54 19.22 2.41
C ALA A 351 1.45 20.54 3.22
N GLY A 352 2.35 21.50 3.01
CA GLY A 352 2.32 22.82 3.64
C GLY A 352 2.98 22.91 5.01
N TRP A 353 3.48 21.80 5.57
CA TRP A 353 4.01 21.78 6.93
C TRP A 353 5.49 22.17 6.97
N ILE A 354 5.84 23.12 7.83
CA ILE A 354 7.23 23.45 8.16
C ILE A 354 7.71 22.42 9.18
N LEU A 355 8.74 21.67 8.84
CA LEU A 355 9.26 20.57 9.67
C LEU A 355 10.61 20.93 10.29
N PRO A 356 10.85 20.55 11.57
CA PRO A 356 12.07 20.92 12.29
C PRO A 356 13.30 20.10 11.89
N SER A 357 13.11 19.06 11.07
CA SER A 357 14.16 18.12 10.69
C SER A 357 13.86 17.49 9.34
N ILE A 358 14.90 17.08 8.62
CA ILE A 358 14.77 16.43 7.32
C ILE A 358 14.26 14.99 7.44
N HIS A 359 14.66 14.27 8.50
CA HIS A 359 14.51 12.80 8.56
C HIS A 359 13.77 12.27 9.79
N ASN A 360 13.52 13.10 10.80
CA ASN A 360 13.01 12.62 12.08
C ASN A 360 11.52 12.92 12.28
N ILE A 361 10.99 13.99 11.70
CA ILE A 361 9.58 14.34 11.77
C ILE A 361 9.00 14.35 10.35
N HIS A 362 7.92 13.62 10.15
CA HIS A 362 7.15 13.65 8.90
C HIS A 362 5.69 13.98 9.23
N ARG A 363 5.10 14.93 8.50
CA ARG A 363 3.70 15.32 8.67
C ARG A 363 3.02 15.50 7.32
N ARG A 364 1.80 14.95 7.25
CA ARG A 364 0.92 15.05 6.08
C ARG A 364 -0.45 15.56 6.49
N TYR A 365 -0.97 15.02 7.60
CA TYR A 365 -2.27 15.38 8.14
C TYR A 365 -2.15 16.35 9.33
N PRO A 366 -3.19 17.17 9.61
CA PRO A 366 -3.17 18.09 10.74
C PRO A 366 -3.04 17.38 12.09
N GLU A 367 -3.74 16.28 12.28
CA GLU A 367 -3.92 15.68 13.61
C GLU A 367 -2.77 14.74 14.02
N VAL A 368 -1.88 14.37 13.09
CA VAL A 368 -0.87 13.35 13.30
C VAL A 368 0.46 13.67 12.64
N ALA A 369 1.55 13.44 13.38
CA ALA A 369 2.90 13.45 12.86
C ALA A 369 3.64 12.16 13.24
N ILE A 370 4.58 11.79 12.38
CA ILE A 370 5.45 10.64 12.55
C ILE A 370 6.75 11.10 13.19
N LEU A 371 7.18 10.41 14.24
CA LEU A 371 8.51 10.51 14.83
C LEU A 371 9.34 9.30 14.42
N ILE A 372 10.50 9.54 13.81
CA ILE A 372 11.50 8.55 13.47
C ILE A 372 12.71 8.78 14.39
N PRO A 373 12.91 7.96 15.42
CA PRO A 373 14.06 8.09 16.31
C PRO A 373 15.40 7.99 15.56
N ASP A 374 16.40 8.78 15.97
CA ASP A 374 17.80 8.68 15.51
C ASP A 374 18.53 7.58 16.29
N THR A 375 17.92 6.40 16.33
CA THR A 375 18.42 5.22 17.02
C THR A 375 18.45 4.04 16.05
N MET A 376 18.78 2.84 16.56
CA MET A 376 18.64 1.59 15.81
C MET A 376 17.22 1.35 15.27
N GLY A 377 16.20 2.09 15.72
CA GLY A 377 14.84 2.05 15.17
C GLY A 377 14.72 2.46 13.69
N ARG A 378 15.79 2.99 13.08
CA ARG A 378 15.89 3.20 11.63
C ARG A 378 16.18 1.92 10.85
N ALA A 379 16.74 0.91 11.50
CA ALA A 379 16.97 -0.39 10.90
C ALA A 379 15.70 -1.26 10.98
N CYS A 380 15.60 -2.25 10.10
CA CYS A 380 14.58 -3.29 10.13
C CYS A 380 15.20 -4.65 10.55
N ALA A 381 14.42 -5.57 11.09
CA ALA A 381 14.83 -6.95 11.33
C ALA A 381 14.85 -7.82 10.04
N GLY A 382 14.43 -7.25 8.92
CA GLY A 382 14.43 -7.85 7.58
C GLY A 382 14.23 -6.78 6.52
N LEU A 383 14.73 -6.97 5.30
CA LEU A 383 14.43 -6.09 4.17
C LEU A 383 13.27 -6.65 3.33
N CYS A 384 12.24 -5.85 3.13
CA CYS A 384 11.17 -6.15 2.18
C CYS A 384 11.64 -5.82 0.75
N ALA A 385 11.42 -6.71 -0.21
CA ALA A 385 11.62 -6.43 -1.63
C ALA A 385 10.83 -5.20 -2.12
N SER A 386 9.61 -5.01 -1.58
CA SER A 386 8.73 -3.88 -1.86
C SER A 386 8.89 -2.68 -0.91
N CYS A 387 10.05 -2.55 -0.24
CA CYS A 387 10.28 -1.52 0.77
C CYS A 387 10.07 -0.10 0.19
N GLN A 388 9.20 0.69 0.81
CA GLN A 388 8.93 2.09 0.40
C GLN A 388 10.14 3.01 0.57
N ARG A 389 11.18 2.57 1.28
CA ARG A 389 12.43 3.30 1.52
C ARG A 389 13.60 2.74 0.73
N MET A 390 13.35 1.91 -0.29
CA MET A 390 14.41 1.35 -1.13
C MET A 390 15.30 2.44 -1.77
N PHE A 391 14.72 3.60 -2.10
CA PHE A 391 15.47 4.77 -2.58
C PHE A 391 16.52 5.29 -1.57
N ASP A 392 16.27 5.18 -0.27
CA ASP A 392 17.22 5.61 0.77
C ASP A 392 18.34 4.59 0.98
N PHE A 393 18.08 3.30 0.75
CA PHE A 393 19.13 2.27 0.69
C PHE A 393 20.04 2.49 -0.52
N GLN A 394 19.48 2.79 -1.69
CA GLN A 394 20.22 3.15 -2.90
C GLN A 394 21.13 4.37 -2.68
N ARG A 395 20.66 5.38 -1.92
CA ARG A 395 21.46 6.58 -1.57
C ARG A 395 22.51 6.33 -0.49
N GLY A 396 22.48 5.17 0.18
CA GLY A 396 23.36 4.84 1.29
C GLY A 396 22.97 5.45 2.64
N ASN A 397 21.84 6.17 2.71
CA ASN A 397 21.32 6.78 3.94
C ASN A 397 20.80 5.72 4.92
N LEU A 398 20.27 4.62 4.41
CA LEU A 398 19.91 3.42 5.17
C LEU A 398 20.84 2.28 4.79
N ASN A 399 21.26 1.50 5.77
CA ASN A 399 22.02 0.27 5.54
C ASN A 399 21.86 -0.69 6.73
N PHE A 400 22.13 -1.97 6.52
CA PHE A 400 22.08 -2.98 7.58
C PHE A 400 23.39 -3.14 8.36
N ASN A 401 24.27 -2.12 8.31
CA ASN A 401 25.42 -2.04 9.18
C ASN A 401 25.07 -1.12 10.35
N LEU A 402 24.60 -1.75 11.44
CA LEU A 402 24.11 -1.05 12.63
C LEU A 402 25.16 -0.10 13.23
N ASP A 403 26.46 -0.43 13.14
CA ASP A 403 27.52 0.44 13.65
C ASP A 403 27.64 1.75 12.85
N LYS A 404 27.28 1.74 11.57
CA LYS A 404 27.25 2.94 10.71
C LYS A 404 26.01 3.82 10.93
N LEU A 405 24.99 3.33 11.65
CA LEU A 405 23.77 4.06 11.96
C LEU A 405 23.79 4.76 13.32
N LYS A 406 24.93 4.77 14.03
CA LYS A 406 25.04 5.45 15.33
C LYS A 406 24.89 6.97 15.15
N PRO A 407 24.07 7.64 15.97
CA PRO A 407 23.87 9.08 15.87
C PRO A 407 25.16 9.84 16.20
N GLN A 408 25.40 10.94 15.50
CA GLN A 408 26.55 11.83 15.72
C GLN A 408 26.34 12.83 16.87
N GLU A 409 25.06 13.11 17.22
CA GLU A 409 24.64 13.99 18.32
C GLU A 409 24.09 13.14 19.48
N SER A 410 24.21 13.62 20.73
CA SER A 410 23.56 12.97 21.86
C SER A 410 22.04 12.95 21.69
N TRP A 411 21.47 11.76 21.52
CA TRP A 411 20.05 11.54 21.23
C TRP A 411 19.05 12.26 22.17
N PRO A 412 19.26 12.33 23.50
CA PRO A 412 18.25 12.94 24.40
C PRO A 412 17.97 14.42 24.10
N GLY A 413 19.01 15.22 23.84
CA GLY A 413 18.86 16.65 23.54
C GLY A 413 18.15 16.89 22.21
N LYS A 414 18.49 16.08 21.19
CA LYS A 414 17.82 16.12 19.89
C LYS A 414 16.36 15.69 20.00
N LEU A 415 16.07 14.61 20.73
CA LEU A 415 14.71 14.11 20.93
C LEU A 415 13.81 15.17 21.58
N ASN A 416 14.28 15.84 22.63
CA ASN A 416 13.50 16.90 23.29
C ASN A 416 13.17 18.04 22.31
N ARG A 417 14.15 18.48 21.50
CA ARG A 417 13.94 19.50 20.46
C ARG A 417 12.93 19.06 19.40
N LEU A 418 12.95 17.79 19.00
CA LEU A 418 11.97 17.24 18.06
C LEU A 418 10.57 17.18 18.68
N LEU A 419 10.46 16.90 19.98
CA LEU A 419 9.20 16.83 20.71
C LEU A 419 8.60 18.21 21.00
N GLU A 420 9.40 19.29 21.04
CA GLU A 420 8.87 20.66 21.07
C GLU A 420 7.90 20.94 19.90
N TYR A 421 8.15 20.33 18.73
CA TYR A 421 7.22 20.39 17.60
C TYR A 421 5.83 19.87 17.98
N PHE A 422 5.75 18.76 18.70
CA PHE A 422 4.46 18.23 19.18
C PHE A 422 3.93 19.06 20.35
N GLU A 423 4.79 19.54 21.24
CA GLU A 423 4.41 20.32 22.42
C GLU A 423 3.67 21.60 22.04
N PHE A 424 4.23 22.35 21.08
CA PHE A 424 3.75 23.67 20.68
C PHE A 424 2.81 23.66 19.47
N ASP A 425 2.54 22.51 18.85
CA ASP A 425 1.57 22.46 17.75
C ASP A 425 0.12 22.48 18.23
N SER A 426 -0.75 23.25 17.59
CA SER A 426 -2.15 23.38 18.00
C SER A 426 -3.03 22.17 17.65
N GLN A 427 -2.66 21.37 16.64
CA GLN A 427 -3.54 20.35 16.04
C GLN A 427 -3.10 18.90 16.31
N LEU A 428 -1.81 18.67 16.58
CA LEU A 428 -1.27 17.32 16.79
C LEU A 428 -1.80 16.66 18.07
N ARG A 429 -2.52 15.55 17.89
CA ARG A 429 -3.08 14.72 18.96
C ARG A 429 -2.66 13.25 18.91
N ASP A 430 -1.97 12.87 17.85
CA ASP A 430 -1.50 11.51 17.58
C ASP A 430 -0.03 11.52 17.18
N ILE A 431 0.76 10.72 17.90
CA ILE A 431 2.16 10.48 17.59
C ILE A 431 2.36 9.04 17.13
N LEU A 432 2.90 8.88 15.92
CA LEU A 432 3.34 7.58 15.39
C LEU A 432 4.86 7.49 15.47
N ILE A 433 5.37 6.66 16.36
CA ILE A 433 6.79 6.35 16.46
C ILE A 433 7.09 5.16 15.54
N THR A 434 7.95 5.37 14.55
CA THR A 434 8.31 4.36 13.55
C THR A 434 9.73 4.63 13.02
N GLY A 435 10.06 4.17 11.81
CA GLY A 435 11.34 4.37 11.17
C GLY A 435 11.59 3.29 10.14
N GLY A 436 12.57 2.44 10.41
CA GLY A 436 12.55 1.09 9.88
C GLY A 436 11.59 0.24 10.70
N ASP A 437 11.81 0.21 12.02
CA ASP A 437 10.97 -0.54 12.95
C ASP A 437 11.13 -0.01 14.39
N ALA A 438 10.03 0.41 15.04
CA ALA A 438 10.09 0.98 16.39
C ALA A 438 10.69 0.02 17.44
N PHE A 439 10.49 -1.28 17.29
CA PHE A 439 10.90 -2.30 18.28
C PHE A 439 12.37 -2.74 18.11
N MET A 440 13.05 -2.27 17.05
CA MET A 440 14.51 -2.43 16.90
C MET A 440 15.31 -1.58 17.89
N CYS A 441 14.67 -0.61 18.57
CA CYS A 441 15.28 0.09 19.68
C CYS A 441 15.60 -0.88 20.83
N SER A 442 16.68 -0.65 21.58
CA SER A 442 16.90 -1.34 22.86
C SER A 442 15.80 -0.99 23.87
N ASN A 443 15.54 -1.84 24.87
CA ASN A 443 14.53 -1.55 25.91
C ASN A 443 14.75 -0.17 26.55
N ARG A 444 16.00 0.12 26.95
CA ARG A 444 16.38 1.41 27.54
C ARG A 444 16.15 2.58 26.57
N SER A 445 16.48 2.41 25.29
CA SER A 445 16.27 3.47 24.29
C SER A 445 14.80 3.72 24.04
N LEU A 446 13.98 2.67 24.00
CA LEU A 446 12.53 2.81 23.83
C LEU A 446 11.90 3.47 25.05
N GLU A 447 12.29 3.05 26.26
CA GLU A 447 11.88 3.68 27.52
C GLU A 447 12.18 5.18 27.53
N GLN A 448 13.41 5.58 27.18
CA GLN A 448 13.79 6.99 27.05
C GLN A 448 12.92 7.77 26.05
N ILE A 449 12.55 7.14 24.92
CA ILE A 449 11.69 7.78 23.92
C ILE A 449 10.28 7.96 24.48
N LEU A 450 9.71 6.92 25.08
CA LEU A 450 8.37 6.92 25.65
C LEU A 450 8.26 7.88 26.84
N ASP A 451 9.27 7.93 27.71
CA ASP A 451 9.31 8.88 28.82
C ASP A 451 9.35 10.32 28.33
N ALA A 452 10.17 10.63 27.31
CA ALA A 452 10.20 11.97 26.72
C ALA A 452 8.84 12.36 26.09
N VAL A 453 8.15 11.41 25.44
CA VAL A 453 6.79 11.61 24.91
C VAL A 453 5.79 11.88 26.03
N TYR A 454 5.86 11.14 27.14
CA TYR A 454 5.03 11.36 28.32
C TYR A 454 5.28 12.76 28.93
N GLU A 455 6.54 13.14 29.13
CA GLU A 455 6.90 14.45 29.66
C GLU A 455 6.44 15.60 28.77
N MET A 456 6.60 15.47 27.45
CA MET A 456 6.09 16.44 26.48
C MET A 456 4.58 16.58 26.57
N ALA A 457 3.84 15.45 26.57
CA ALA A 457 2.38 15.48 26.68
C ALA A 457 1.95 16.15 28.00
N ALA A 458 2.68 15.90 29.10
CA ALA A 458 2.39 16.49 30.40
C ALA A 458 2.59 18.01 30.41
N ARG A 459 3.68 18.50 29.80
CA ARG A 459 3.90 19.95 29.62
C ARG A 459 2.85 20.59 28.74
N LYS A 460 2.47 19.93 27.62
CA LYS A 460 1.42 20.39 26.72
C LYS A 460 0.07 20.55 27.44
N LYS A 461 -0.33 19.54 28.21
CA LYS A 461 -1.55 19.58 29.03
C LYS A 461 -1.51 20.68 30.08
N LYS A 462 -0.40 20.79 30.82
CA LYS A 462 -0.22 21.87 31.81
C LYS A 462 -0.26 23.25 31.19
N ALA A 463 0.22 23.42 29.96
CA ALA A 463 0.10 24.68 29.24
C ALA A 463 -1.38 25.00 28.88
N ASN A 464 -2.19 23.99 28.54
CA ASN A 464 -3.62 24.16 28.28
C ASN A 464 -4.43 24.60 29.50
N GLU A 465 -4.01 24.28 30.73
CA GLU A 465 -4.65 24.78 31.96
C GLU A 465 -4.62 26.31 32.04
N LYS A 466 -3.63 26.94 31.39
CA LYS A 466 -3.47 28.41 31.34
C LYS A 466 -4.14 29.06 30.13
N ARG A 467 -4.54 28.28 29.12
CA ARG A 467 -5.20 28.77 27.91
C ARG A 467 -6.70 28.89 28.14
N LYS A 468 -7.31 29.94 27.58
CA LYS A 468 -8.76 30.15 27.66
C LYS A 468 -9.50 29.16 26.76
N GLU A 469 -10.81 29.06 26.97
CA GLU A 469 -11.68 28.27 26.10
C GLU A 469 -11.61 28.77 24.64
N GLY A 470 -11.49 27.85 23.69
CA GLY A 470 -11.27 28.18 22.27
C GLY A 470 -9.82 28.57 21.92
N GLU A 471 -8.90 28.64 22.87
CA GLU A 471 -7.45 28.84 22.62
C GLU A 471 -6.64 27.57 22.92
N LYS A 472 -7.25 26.52 23.47
CA LYS A 472 -6.57 25.28 23.88
C LYS A 472 -6.05 24.50 22.67
N TYR A 473 -4.86 23.92 22.83
CA TYR A 473 -4.24 23.08 21.82
C TYR A 473 -4.71 21.64 21.99
N ALA A 474 -4.63 20.83 20.93
CA ALA A 474 -5.03 19.44 20.96
C ALA A 474 -4.10 18.62 21.88
N GLU A 475 -4.60 18.07 22.98
CA GLU A 475 -3.80 17.16 23.83
C GLU A 475 -3.51 15.83 23.13
N ILE A 476 -2.40 15.17 23.48
CA ILE A 476 -2.09 13.85 22.93
C ILE A 476 -3.11 12.83 23.44
N LEU A 477 -3.89 12.27 22.52
CA LEU A 477 -4.91 11.25 22.82
C LEU A 477 -4.50 9.86 22.37
N ARG A 478 -3.59 9.77 21.41
CA ARG A 478 -3.17 8.50 20.80
C ARG A 478 -1.65 8.43 20.64
N VAL A 479 -1.09 7.28 21.02
CA VAL A 479 0.32 6.95 20.80
C VAL A 479 0.40 5.64 20.04
N ARG A 480 1.19 5.62 18.96
CA ARG A 480 1.31 4.46 18.09
C ARG A 480 2.76 4.05 17.88
N LEU A 481 3.00 2.74 17.85
CA LEU A 481 4.29 2.13 17.53
C LEU A 481 4.16 1.34 16.23
N GLY A 482 4.83 1.79 15.16
CA GLY A 482 4.89 1.06 13.90
C GLY A 482 6.05 0.05 13.90
N THR A 483 5.74 -1.23 13.73
CA THR A 483 6.73 -2.31 13.82
C THR A 483 6.30 -3.55 13.05
N ARG A 484 7.24 -4.24 12.40
CA ARG A 484 7.03 -5.57 11.85
C ARG A 484 7.69 -6.65 12.71
N ILE A 485 8.25 -6.32 13.88
CA ILE A 485 8.92 -7.28 14.79
C ILE A 485 8.05 -8.47 15.19
N PRO A 486 6.74 -8.34 15.50
CA PRO A 486 5.90 -9.52 15.78
C PRO A 486 5.90 -10.55 14.64
N VAL A 487 6.18 -10.11 13.41
CA VAL A 487 6.28 -10.93 12.20
C VAL A 487 7.72 -11.38 11.94
N TYR A 488 8.67 -10.44 11.94
CA TYR A 488 10.05 -10.69 11.54
C TYR A 488 10.89 -11.36 12.63
N LEU A 489 10.63 -11.05 13.90
CA LEU A 489 11.51 -11.43 15.01
C LEU A 489 10.76 -11.39 16.36
N PRO A 490 9.73 -12.24 16.55
CA PRO A 490 8.87 -12.19 17.73
C PRO A 490 9.61 -12.38 19.06
N GLN A 491 10.78 -13.03 19.06
CA GLN A 491 11.66 -13.20 20.22
C GLN A 491 12.07 -11.86 20.88
N ARG A 492 11.98 -10.75 20.13
CA ARG A 492 12.26 -9.40 20.65
C ARG A 492 11.22 -8.96 21.69
N VAL A 493 10.00 -9.49 21.65
CA VAL A 493 8.89 -9.13 22.56
C VAL A 493 9.01 -9.95 23.85
N SER A 494 10.03 -9.65 24.65
CA SER A 494 10.29 -10.30 25.94
C SER A 494 9.45 -9.69 27.08
N SER A 495 9.46 -10.33 28.24
CA SER A 495 8.77 -9.83 29.44
C SER A 495 9.27 -8.44 29.87
N GLU A 496 10.58 -8.18 29.79
CA GLU A 496 11.20 -6.90 30.12
C GLU A 496 10.82 -5.82 29.10
N PHE A 497 10.69 -6.19 27.82
CA PHE A 497 10.21 -5.27 26.79
C PHE A 497 8.76 -4.86 27.04
N VAL A 498 7.91 -5.84 27.36
CA VAL A 498 6.49 -5.63 27.66
C VAL A 498 6.32 -4.76 28.91
N GLN A 499 7.21 -4.88 29.90
CA GLN A 499 7.17 -4.06 31.10
C GLN A 499 7.33 -2.56 30.77
N VAL A 500 8.27 -2.20 29.90
CA VAL A 500 8.46 -0.81 29.43
C VAL A 500 7.16 -0.25 28.83
N LEU A 501 6.46 -1.05 28.03
CA LEU A 501 5.20 -0.66 27.41
C LEU A 501 4.06 -0.49 28.42
N LYS A 502 3.99 -1.37 29.44
CA LYS A 502 3.02 -1.29 30.53
C LYS A 502 3.21 -0.05 31.38
N ASP A 503 4.46 0.24 31.76
CA ASP A 503 4.80 1.38 32.62
C ASP A 503 4.46 2.70 31.93
N PHE A 504 4.80 2.82 30.64
CA PHE A 504 4.40 3.99 29.85
C PHE A 504 2.87 4.10 29.74
N LYS A 505 2.17 3.01 29.39
CA LYS A 505 0.70 3.00 29.26
C LYS A 505 0.04 3.46 30.55
N HIS A 506 0.48 2.95 31.70
CA HIS A 506 -0.05 3.33 33.00
C HIS A 506 0.12 4.83 33.28
N LYS A 507 1.33 5.38 33.13
CA LYS A 507 1.62 6.81 33.33
C LYS A 507 0.84 7.70 32.35
N ALA A 508 0.86 7.37 31.07
CA ALA A 508 0.22 8.16 30.02
C ALA A 508 -1.32 8.11 30.08
N SER A 509 -1.91 6.99 30.53
CA SER A 509 -3.36 6.88 30.73
C SER A 509 -3.85 7.87 31.81
N GLN A 510 -3.11 8.01 32.91
CA GLN A 510 -3.42 8.97 33.97
C GLN A 510 -3.37 10.42 33.50
N LEU A 511 -2.56 10.69 32.46
CA LEU A 511 -2.47 12.00 31.83
C LEU A 511 -3.63 12.27 30.86
N GLY A 512 -4.38 11.26 30.45
CA GLY A 512 -5.52 11.38 29.52
C GLY A 512 -5.28 10.82 28.12
N VAL A 513 -4.15 10.15 27.87
CA VAL A 513 -3.95 9.39 26.62
C VAL A 513 -4.89 8.18 26.63
N LYS A 514 -5.73 8.04 25.60
CA LYS A 514 -6.81 7.05 25.57
C LYS A 514 -6.49 5.82 24.73
N LYS A 515 -5.74 5.97 23.62
CA LYS A 515 -5.48 4.88 22.66
C LYS A 515 -3.98 4.60 22.53
N PHE A 516 -3.57 3.35 22.81
CA PHE A 516 -2.21 2.84 22.69
C PHE A 516 -2.19 1.73 21.64
N ILE A 517 -1.56 1.96 20.50
CA ILE A 517 -1.67 1.04 19.35
C ILE A 517 -0.31 0.56 18.87
N VAL A 518 -0.17 -0.74 18.68
CA VAL A 518 0.94 -1.32 17.91
C VAL A 518 0.44 -1.62 16.51
N GLN A 519 1.07 -1.04 15.49
CA GLN A 519 0.73 -1.23 14.09
C GLN A 519 1.72 -2.23 13.48
N THR A 520 1.23 -3.44 13.26
CA THR A 520 1.96 -4.55 12.63
C THR A 520 1.72 -4.64 11.14
N HIS A 521 2.53 -5.46 10.47
CA HIS A 521 2.56 -5.67 9.02
C HIS A 521 2.72 -7.16 8.70
N PHE A 522 1.66 -7.92 8.96
CA PHE A 522 1.44 -9.27 8.45
C PHE A 522 0.86 -9.18 7.03
N GLU A 523 1.45 -9.95 6.14
CA GLU A 523 1.15 -10.13 4.73
C GLU A 523 0.43 -11.44 4.43
N SER A 524 0.65 -12.50 5.23
CA SER A 524 0.09 -13.83 4.99
C SER A 524 -0.31 -14.54 6.28
N SER A 525 -1.37 -15.36 6.23
CA SER A 525 -1.74 -16.26 7.33
C SER A 525 -0.62 -17.21 7.72
N MET A 526 0.32 -17.45 6.80
CA MET A 526 1.52 -18.24 7.07
C MET A 526 2.46 -17.52 8.05
N GLU A 527 2.52 -16.20 8.11
CA GLU A 527 3.41 -15.51 9.06
C GLU A 527 2.96 -15.62 10.53
N LEU A 528 1.73 -16.08 10.79
CA LEU A 528 1.22 -16.28 12.15
C LEU A 528 1.77 -17.58 12.74
N THR A 529 2.92 -17.49 13.38
CA THR A 529 3.56 -18.60 14.13
C THR A 529 3.09 -18.64 15.60
N PRO A 530 3.37 -19.73 16.33
CA PRO A 530 3.22 -19.76 17.78
C PRO A 530 3.96 -18.61 18.49
N GLU A 531 5.17 -18.27 18.04
CA GLU A 531 5.98 -17.19 18.58
C GLU A 531 5.35 -15.81 18.30
N ALA A 532 4.84 -15.58 17.08
CA ALA A 532 4.15 -14.35 16.71
C ALA A 532 2.83 -14.19 17.50
N ARG A 533 2.07 -15.27 17.68
CA ARG A 533 0.87 -15.28 18.53
C ARG A 533 1.21 -14.90 19.97
N GLU A 534 2.29 -15.44 20.52
CA GLU A 534 2.72 -15.11 21.88
C GLU A 534 3.16 -13.64 22.00
N ALA A 535 3.92 -13.12 21.02
CA ALA A 535 4.28 -11.72 20.96
C ALA A 535 3.03 -10.81 20.94
N VAL A 536 2.03 -11.12 20.11
CA VAL A 536 0.77 -10.38 20.06
C VAL A 536 0.02 -10.45 21.40
N ARG A 537 -0.08 -11.64 22.00
CA ARG A 537 -0.73 -11.83 23.31
C ARG A 537 -0.10 -10.95 24.38
N LEU A 538 1.24 -10.91 24.44
CA LEU A 538 1.99 -10.10 25.39
C LEU A 538 1.76 -8.59 25.19
N LEU A 539 1.66 -8.13 23.94
CA LEU A 539 1.36 -6.73 23.62
C LEU A 539 -0.06 -6.34 24.02
N ASN A 540 -1.06 -7.16 23.70
CA ASN A 540 -2.45 -6.94 24.11
C ASN A 540 -2.57 -6.93 25.64
N MET A 541 -1.92 -7.86 26.35
CA MET A 541 -1.82 -7.85 27.82
C MET A 541 -1.08 -6.65 28.41
N ALA A 542 -0.29 -5.94 27.61
CA ALA A 542 0.33 -4.67 28.02
C ALA A 542 -0.66 -3.50 27.99
N GLY A 543 -1.89 -3.72 27.51
CA GLY A 543 -2.87 -2.67 27.25
C GLY A 543 -2.64 -1.95 25.92
N TRP A 544 -1.88 -2.55 24.99
CA TRP A 544 -1.63 -2.00 23.65
C TRP A 544 -2.38 -2.78 22.59
N THR A 545 -3.34 -2.14 21.93
CA THR A 545 -4.14 -2.75 20.86
C THR A 545 -3.26 -3.03 19.65
N VAL A 546 -3.17 -4.29 19.24
CA VAL A 546 -2.45 -4.66 18.02
C VAL A 546 -3.37 -4.52 16.80
N THR A 547 -2.90 -3.81 15.77
CA THR A 547 -3.61 -3.59 14.51
C THR A 547 -2.73 -3.98 13.32
N ASN A 548 -3.29 -4.53 12.25
CA ASN A 548 -2.53 -4.95 11.08
C ASN A 548 -2.73 -4.05 9.85
N GLN A 549 -1.63 -3.76 9.15
CA GLN A 549 -1.64 -3.16 7.81
C GLN A 549 -1.11 -4.17 6.80
N LEU A 550 -1.96 -4.58 5.87
CA LEU A 550 -1.61 -5.45 4.74
C LEU A 550 -1.22 -4.58 3.54
N VAL A 551 -0.21 -4.97 2.78
CA VAL A 551 0.07 -4.44 1.44
C VAL A 551 -0.41 -5.48 0.42
N LEU A 552 -1.31 -5.09 -0.47
CA LEU A 552 -1.93 -5.99 -1.45
C LEU A 552 -0.97 -6.28 -2.62
N THR A 553 0.03 -7.12 -2.37
CA THR A 553 0.95 -7.58 -3.43
C THR A 553 0.26 -8.54 -4.40
N SER A 554 0.83 -8.76 -5.59
CA SER A 554 0.32 -9.74 -6.56
C SER A 554 0.05 -11.11 -5.91
N ALA A 555 0.99 -11.62 -5.10
CA ALA A 555 0.82 -12.88 -4.39
C ALA A 555 -0.21 -12.80 -3.24
N ALA A 556 -0.27 -11.69 -2.50
CA ALA A 556 -1.24 -11.51 -1.41
C ALA A 556 -2.67 -11.21 -1.92
N SER A 557 -2.80 -10.79 -3.18
CA SER A 557 -4.07 -10.43 -3.84
C SER A 557 -4.87 -11.61 -4.37
N ARG A 558 -4.35 -12.83 -4.22
CA ARG A 558 -5.03 -14.07 -4.65
C ARG A 558 -6.32 -14.28 -3.86
N ARG A 559 -7.38 -14.76 -4.51
CA ARG A 559 -8.73 -14.86 -3.93
C ARG A 559 -8.72 -15.59 -2.57
N GLY A 560 -9.34 -14.98 -1.57
CA GLY A 560 -9.47 -15.53 -0.22
C GLY A 560 -8.23 -15.43 0.66
N HIS A 561 -7.07 -15.04 0.11
CA HIS A 561 -5.81 -14.98 0.86
C HIS A 561 -5.87 -13.95 1.99
N SER A 562 -6.28 -12.72 1.66
CA SER A 562 -6.39 -11.65 2.65
C SER A 562 -7.53 -11.94 3.66
N SER A 563 -8.65 -12.53 3.21
CA SER A 563 -9.75 -12.95 4.10
C SER A 563 -9.29 -13.99 5.12
N LYS A 564 -8.47 -14.98 4.68
CA LYS A 564 -7.88 -15.96 5.59
C LYS A 564 -6.95 -15.29 6.59
N LEU A 565 -6.09 -14.38 6.13
CA LEU A 565 -5.22 -13.62 7.02
C LEU A 565 -6.03 -12.88 8.10
N ARG A 566 -7.12 -12.19 7.72
CA ARG A 566 -7.98 -11.46 8.67
C ARG A 566 -8.61 -12.37 9.71
N GLN A 567 -9.11 -13.52 9.30
CA GLN A 567 -9.65 -14.53 10.21
C GLN A 567 -8.62 -14.93 11.28
N VAL A 568 -7.42 -15.34 10.86
CA VAL A 568 -6.39 -15.81 11.81
C VAL A 568 -5.84 -14.66 12.66
N LEU A 569 -5.75 -13.43 12.12
CA LEU A 569 -5.40 -12.24 12.89
C LEU A 569 -6.42 -11.97 14.02
N ASN A 570 -7.71 -12.08 13.71
CA ASN A 570 -8.78 -11.89 14.69
C ASN A 570 -8.73 -12.96 15.79
N GLU A 571 -8.43 -14.23 15.45
CA GLU A 571 -8.26 -15.33 16.42
C GLU A 571 -7.19 -15.05 17.48
N ILE A 572 -6.16 -14.26 17.13
CA ILE A 572 -5.06 -13.91 18.05
C ILE A 572 -5.17 -12.49 18.62
N GLY A 573 -6.30 -11.81 18.41
CA GLY A 573 -6.55 -10.48 18.98
C GLY A 573 -5.92 -9.34 18.20
N VAL A 574 -5.80 -9.44 16.88
CA VAL A 574 -5.34 -8.34 16.01
C VAL A 574 -6.51 -7.78 15.20
N LEU A 575 -6.66 -6.46 15.20
CA LEU A 575 -7.68 -5.74 14.42
C LEU A 575 -7.14 -5.34 13.04
N ASN A 576 -7.98 -5.45 12.01
CA ASN A 576 -7.57 -5.17 10.64
C ASN A 576 -7.71 -3.67 10.33
N TYR A 577 -6.61 -3.00 9.97
CA TYR A 577 -6.61 -1.55 9.75
C TYR A 577 -6.62 -1.20 8.27
N TYR A 578 -5.51 -1.32 7.55
CA TYR A 578 -5.46 -0.94 6.14
C TYR A 578 -5.10 -2.11 5.23
N THR A 579 -5.67 -2.08 4.04
CA THR A 579 -5.13 -2.78 2.87
C THR A 579 -4.56 -1.73 1.91
N PHE A 580 -3.25 -1.66 1.84
CA PHE A 580 -2.53 -0.72 0.99
C PHE A 580 -2.37 -1.28 -0.42
N SER A 581 -2.67 -0.46 -1.43
CA SER A 581 -2.10 -0.70 -2.76
C SER A 581 -0.58 -0.55 -2.68
N VAL A 582 0.15 -1.39 -3.43
CA VAL A 582 1.61 -1.30 -3.54
C VAL A 582 1.98 0.07 -4.12
N LYS A 583 2.97 0.72 -3.51
CA LYS A 583 3.53 2.00 -3.97
C LYS A 583 4.74 1.76 -4.84
N GLY A 584 5.17 2.81 -5.53
CA GLY A 584 6.33 2.79 -6.38
C GLY A 584 5.94 2.65 -7.84
N TYR A 585 6.94 2.66 -8.69
CA TYR A 585 6.77 2.66 -10.14
C TYR A 585 7.16 1.29 -10.69
N MET A 586 8.09 1.26 -11.64
CA MET A 586 8.50 0.02 -12.30
C MET A 586 9.24 -0.91 -11.33
N GLU A 587 9.96 -0.38 -10.34
CA GLU A 587 10.72 -1.17 -9.34
C GLU A 587 9.83 -2.11 -8.53
N ASN A 588 8.56 -1.74 -8.35
CA ASN A 588 7.56 -2.54 -7.64
C ASN A 588 6.51 -3.14 -8.58
N SER A 589 6.69 -3.03 -9.90
CA SER A 589 5.74 -3.57 -10.88
C SER A 589 5.47 -5.05 -10.64
N PHE A 590 6.49 -5.88 -10.38
CA PHE A 590 6.30 -7.31 -10.08
C PHE A 590 5.32 -7.55 -8.92
N ASN A 591 5.46 -6.81 -7.82
CA ASN A 591 4.62 -6.92 -6.64
C ASN A 591 3.29 -6.17 -6.76
N PHE A 592 3.13 -5.28 -7.72
CA PHE A 592 1.92 -4.46 -7.87
C PHE A 592 0.72 -5.30 -8.35
N ALA A 593 -0.30 -5.39 -7.49
CA ALA A 593 -1.66 -5.72 -7.90
C ALA A 593 -2.38 -4.42 -8.28
N THR A 594 -3.16 -4.44 -9.36
CA THR A 594 -3.80 -3.22 -9.89
C THR A 594 -4.84 -2.65 -8.91
N ASN A 595 -5.16 -1.36 -9.02
CA ASN A 595 -6.12 -0.75 -8.09
C ASN A 595 -7.54 -1.32 -8.28
N GLU A 596 -7.86 -1.81 -9.48
CA GLU A 596 -9.09 -2.56 -9.72
C GLU A 596 -9.15 -3.84 -8.90
N ARG A 597 -8.03 -4.56 -8.76
CA ARG A 597 -7.98 -5.73 -7.89
C ARG A 597 -8.26 -5.34 -6.44
N SER A 598 -7.75 -4.20 -6.00
CA SER A 598 -8.01 -3.67 -4.65
C SER A 598 -9.51 -3.40 -4.44
N VAL A 599 -10.19 -2.74 -5.38
CA VAL A 599 -11.65 -2.50 -5.30
C VAL A 599 -12.45 -3.82 -5.40
N GLN A 600 -12.00 -4.75 -6.23
CA GLN A 600 -12.60 -6.07 -6.35
C GLN A 600 -12.50 -6.85 -5.03
N GLU A 601 -11.30 -6.90 -4.42
CA GLU A 601 -11.06 -7.56 -3.13
C GLU A 601 -11.89 -6.93 -2.02
N LEU A 602 -11.96 -5.60 -1.99
CA LEU A 602 -12.79 -4.89 -1.03
C LEU A 602 -14.25 -5.34 -1.11
N THR A 603 -14.82 -5.39 -2.32
CA THR A 603 -16.24 -5.77 -2.48
C THR A 603 -16.50 -7.21 -2.02
N GLU A 604 -15.52 -8.09 -2.21
CA GLU A 604 -15.62 -9.52 -1.87
C GLU A 604 -15.50 -9.75 -0.37
N GLU A 605 -14.52 -9.12 0.25
CA GLU A 605 -14.27 -9.17 1.67
C GLU A 605 -15.45 -8.64 2.48
N LYS A 606 -15.92 -7.43 2.16
CA LYS A 606 -17.02 -6.79 2.91
C LYS A 606 -18.33 -7.58 2.83
N ARG A 607 -18.52 -8.41 1.79
CA ARG A 607 -19.72 -9.24 1.66
C ARG A 607 -19.90 -10.22 2.83
N ILE A 608 -18.81 -10.68 3.43
CA ILE A 608 -18.86 -11.63 4.55
C ILE A 608 -18.17 -11.11 5.81
N GLY A 609 -17.39 -10.03 5.76
CA GLY A 609 -16.68 -9.47 6.91
C GLY A 609 -17.12 -8.08 7.36
N GLN A 610 -18.07 -7.42 6.67
CA GLN A 610 -18.54 -6.09 7.07
C GLN A 610 -19.21 -6.15 8.45
N ILE A 611 -18.74 -5.29 9.35
CA ILE A 611 -19.34 -5.13 10.67
C ILE A 611 -20.66 -4.37 10.50
N PRO A 612 -21.79 -4.91 11.00
CA PRO A 612 -23.06 -4.21 10.96
C PRO A 612 -23.04 -2.91 11.76
N PRO A 613 -23.63 -1.80 11.26
CA PRO A 613 -23.60 -0.50 11.94
C PRO A 613 -24.09 -0.50 13.39
N LYS A 614 -25.00 -1.40 13.75
CA LYS A 614 -25.51 -1.56 15.13
C LYS A 614 -24.44 -1.93 16.17
N TYR A 615 -23.23 -2.32 15.75
CA TYR A 615 -22.11 -2.65 16.63
C TYR A 615 -21.00 -1.57 16.61
N GLU A 616 -21.24 -0.40 16.00
CA GLU A 616 -20.25 0.68 15.91
C GLU A 616 -19.82 1.21 17.29
N ASP A 617 -20.73 1.32 18.25
CA ASP A 617 -20.41 1.73 19.61
C ASP A 617 -19.56 0.68 20.33
N GLU A 618 -19.93 -0.60 20.21
CA GLU A 618 -19.21 -1.73 20.82
C GLU A 618 -17.76 -1.81 20.31
N ILE A 619 -17.53 -1.67 19.00
CA ILE A 619 -16.18 -1.74 18.44
C ILE A 619 -15.34 -0.48 18.71
N SER A 620 -15.98 0.68 18.91
CA SER A 620 -15.27 1.94 19.19
C SER A 620 -14.44 1.87 20.49
N ASP A 621 -14.89 1.04 21.43
CA ASP A 621 -14.30 0.87 22.75
C ASP A 621 -13.22 -0.23 22.81
N PHE A 622 -13.09 -1.08 21.79
CA PHE A 622 -12.06 -2.14 21.76
C PHE A 622 -10.63 -1.64 22.06
N PRO A 623 -10.19 -0.45 21.61
CA PRO A 623 -8.84 0.03 21.88
C PRO A 623 -8.56 0.39 23.34
N THR A 624 -9.60 0.58 24.15
CA THR A 624 -9.45 0.93 25.57
C THR A 624 -9.28 -0.34 26.43
N HIS A 625 -9.67 -1.50 25.89
CA HIS A 625 -9.70 -2.81 26.55
C HIS A 625 -8.88 -3.87 25.78
N ALA A 626 -7.63 -3.54 25.45
CA ALA A 626 -6.75 -4.42 24.67
C ALA A 626 -6.51 -5.79 25.33
N GLU A 627 -6.54 -5.86 26.67
CA GLU A 627 -6.29 -7.08 27.44
C GLU A 627 -7.32 -8.20 27.24
N VAL A 628 -8.56 -7.85 26.87
CA VAL A 628 -9.67 -8.78 26.62
C VAL A 628 -10.09 -8.78 25.14
N LEU A 629 -9.23 -8.25 24.26
CA LEU A 629 -9.57 -8.00 22.87
C LEU A 629 -9.92 -9.26 22.08
N VAL A 630 -9.29 -10.40 22.39
CA VAL A 630 -9.59 -11.70 21.77
C VAL A 630 -11.05 -12.09 22.04
N ASP A 631 -11.48 -11.97 23.30
CA ASP A 631 -12.84 -12.34 23.70
C ASP A 631 -13.87 -11.39 23.09
N ASN A 632 -13.58 -10.08 23.07
CA ASN A 632 -14.45 -9.07 22.45
C ASN A 632 -14.62 -9.31 20.95
N ILE A 633 -13.54 -9.61 20.22
CA ILE A 633 -13.58 -9.92 18.79
C ILE A 633 -14.40 -11.19 18.54
N HIS A 634 -14.14 -12.27 19.28
CA HIS A 634 -14.89 -13.51 19.14
C HIS A 634 -16.37 -13.34 19.44
N ASP A 635 -16.70 -12.58 20.48
CA ASP A 635 -18.09 -12.33 20.85
C ASP A 635 -18.84 -11.55 19.77
N LEU A 636 -18.25 -10.47 19.26
CA LEU A 636 -18.79 -9.69 18.15
C LEU A 636 -18.97 -10.55 16.89
N MET A 637 -17.96 -11.35 16.53
CA MET A 637 -18.03 -12.24 15.37
C MET A 637 -19.17 -13.26 15.50
N ARG A 638 -19.38 -13.84 16.69
CA ARG A 638 -20.52 -14.74 16.96
C ARG A 638 -21.85 -14.00 16.85
N LYS A 639 -22.01 -12.86 17.53
CA LYS A 639 -23.22 -12.02 17.51
C LYS A 639 -23.60 -11.57 16.10
N ALA A 640 -22.61 -11.31 15.25
CA ALA A 640 -22.80 -10.82 13.88
C ALA A 640 -22.76 -11.93 12.82
N ALA A 641 -22.53 -13.20 13.21
CA ALA A 641 -22.33 -14.34 12.31
C ALA A 641 -21.25 -14.11 11.22
N LEU A 642 -20.17 -13.43 11.62
CA LEU A 642 -19.05 -13.08 10.76
C LEU A 642 -17.93 -14.12 10.88
N PRO A 643 -17.31 -14.56 9.76
CA PRO A 643 -16.12 -15.41 9.76
C PRO A 643 -14.85 -14.63 10.15
N PHE A 644 -14.86 -13.31 10.02
CA PHE A 644 -13.79 -12.36 10.41
C PHE A 644 -14.34 -10.93 10.42
N LEU A 645 -13.63 -10.01 11.07
CA LEU A 645 -13.85 -8.57 10.99
C LEU A 645 -13.05 -8.00 9.81
N ALA A 646 -13.72 -7.36 8.85
CA ALA A 646 -13.06 -6.77 7.69
C ALA A 646 -12.05 -5.66 8.07
N THR A 647 -11.19 -5.31 7.12
CA THR A 647 -10.30 -4.13 7.22
C THR A 647 -11.12 -2.84 7.33
N ASP A 648 -10.53 -1.75 7.83
CA ASP A 648 -11.14 -0.41 7.82
C ASP A 648 -11.46 -0.03 6.36
N ARG A 649 -10.39 0.10 5.58
CA ARG A 649 -10.45 0.57 4.20
C ARG A 649 -9.24 0.17 3.38
N ASN A 650 -9.45 0.13 2.07
CA ASN A 650 -8.37 0.05 1.10
C ASN A 650 -7.88 1.46 0.78
N VAL A 651 -6.57 1.66 0.68
CA VAL A 651 -5.97 2.98 0.43
C VAL A 651 -4.70 2.89 -0.42
N LEU A 652 -4.52 3.84 -1.32
CA LEU A 652 -3.21 4.16 -1.91
C LEU A 652 -2.71 5.43 -1.22
N ASN A 653 -1.40 5.56 -1.04
CA ASN A 653 -0.85 6.84 -0.59
C ASN A 653 -0.65 7.71 -1.83
N LEU A 654 -1.22 8.90 -1.83
CA LEU A 654 -1.19 9.83 -2.94
C LEU A 654 -0.08 10.85 -2.70
N PRO A 655 0.89 10.97 -3.63
CA PRO A 655 1.98 11.93 -3.50
C PRO A 655 1.48 13.37 -3.34
N GLY A 656 1.84 14.03 -2.23
CA GLY A 656 1.53 15.43 -1.94
C GLY A 656 0.14 15.68 -1.33
N VAL A 657 -0.71 14.65 -1.20
CA VAL A 657 -2.13 14.83 -0.88
C VAL A 657 -2.56 13.99 0.34
N GLY A 658 -2.02 12.79 0.50
CA GLY A 658 -2.37 11.92 1.63
C GLY A 658 -2.69 10.49 1.21
N LYS A 659 -3.89 10.01 1.52
CA LYS A 659 -4.33 8.62 1.27
C LYS A 659 -5.75 8.63 0.74
N SER A 660 -6.01 7.84 -0.29
CA SER A 660 -7.34 7.71 -0.90
C SER A 660 -7.42 6.42 -1.72
N MET A 661 -8.63 5.92 -1.90
CA MET A 661 -9.00 4.97 -2.95
C MET A 661 -10.16 5.52 -3.79
N THR A 662 -10.42 6.82 -3.71
CA THR A 662 -11.39 7.52 -4.56
C THR A 662 -10.71 7.90 -5.86
N PHE A 663 -11.05 7.22 -6.95
CA PHE A 663 -10.46 7.47 -8.26
C PHE A 663 -11.42 7.17 -9.40
N ARG A 664 -11.11 7.74 -10.57
CA ARG A 664 -11.72 7.39 -11.86
C ARG A 664 -10.64 7.01 -12.87
N THR A 665 -10.90 5.97 -13.66
CA THR A 665 -10.05 5.63 -14.80
C THR A 665 -10.31 6.58 -15.96
N ILE A 666 -9.45 7.59 -16.13
CA ILE A 666 -9.61 8.67 -17.11
C ILE A 666 -8.86 8.45 -18.43
N GLY A 667 -7.97 7.46 -18.48
CA GLY A 667 -7.25 7.11 -19.68
C GLY A 667 -6.65 5.71 -19.62
N ILE A 668 -6.07 5.31 -20.74
CA ILE A 668 -5.27 4.08 -20.87
C ILE A 668 -4.13 4.32 -21.88
N THR A 669 -2.98 3.72 -21.61
CA THR A 669 -1.81 3.77 -22.50
C THR A 669 -1.94 2.77 -23.65
N ARG A 670 -1.10 2.89 -24.69
CA ARG A 670 -1.02 1.89 -25.78
C ARG A 670 -0.67 0.48 -25.30
N TYR A 671 -0.07 0.35 -24.12
CA TYR A 671 0.32 -0.92 -23.51
C TYR A 671 -0.78 -1.52 -22.62
N GLY A 672 -1.89 -0.81 -22.41
CA GLY A 672 -3.00 -1.28 -21.57
C GLY A 672 -2.89 -0.90 -20.10
N ARG A 673 -1.86 -0.13 -19.69
CA ARG A 673 -1.75 0.44 -18.34
C ARG A 673 -2.75 1.58 -18.18
N ARG A 674 -3.57 1.55 -17.14
CA ARG A 674 -4.63 2.54 -16.91
C ARG A 674 -4.05 3.82 -16.31
N ILE A 675 -4.72 4.93 -16.60
CA ILE A 675 -4.43 6.26 -16.08
C ILE A 675 -5.59 6.63 -15.15
N LEU A 676 -5.27 6.76 -13.87
CA LEU A 676 -6.23 6.98 -12.79
C LEU A 676 -6.12 8.42 -12.31
N GLU A 677 -7.25 9.09 -12.16
CA GLU A 677 -7.35 10.40 -11.53
C GLU A 677 -7.94 10.21 -10.13
N PHE A 678 -7.12 10.44 -9.11
CA PHE A 678 -7.51 10.32 -7.72
C PHE A 678 -8.00 11.65 -7.15
N GLU A 679 -9.00 11.57 -6.28
CA GLU A 679 -9.46 12.68 -5.44
C GLU A 679 -9.00 12.50 -3.99
N LEU A 680 -8.96 13.61 -3.26
CA LEU A 680 -8.77 13.65 -1.81
C LEU A 680 -9.81 12.77 -1.08
N ASP A 681 -9.40 12.10 -0.01
CA ASP A 681 -10.31 11.39 0.89
C ASP A 681 -11.16 12.37 1.72
N LYS A 682 -12.43 12.54 1.38
CA LYS A 682 -13.33 13.50 2.06
C LYS A 682 -13.79 13.06 3.44
N THR A 683 -13.42 11.84 3.89
CA THR A 683 -13.83 11.28 5.19
C THR A 683 -12.85 11.63 6.33
N ARG A 684 -11.89 12.53 6.07
CA ARG A 684 -10.89 12.93 7.06
C ARG A 684 -10.42 14.36 6.87
N ALA A 685 -9.89 14.95 7.94
CA ALA A 685 -9.20 16.23 7.86
C ALA A 685 -7.87 16.11 7.08
N HIS A 686 -7.60 17.11 6.26
CA HIS A 686 -6.38 17.28 5.47
C HIS A 686 -5.70 18.60 5.80
N SER A 687 -4.46 18.75 5.34
CA SER A 687 -3.76 20.02 5.49
C SER A 687 -4.56 21.15 4.82
N PRO A 688 -4.69 22.33 5.44
CA PRO A 688 -5.32 23.49 4.80
C PRO A 688 -4.64 23.91 3.49
N ALA A 689 -3.38 23.51 3.28
CA ALA A 689 -2.63 23.79 2.06
C ALA A 689 -2.94 22.82 0.91
N VAL A 690 -3.72 21.76 1.16
CA VAL A 690 -4.22 20.86 0.12
C VAL A 690 -5.64 21.31 -0.25
N HIS A 691 -5.86 21.64 -1.51
CA HIS A 691 -7.15 22.13 -1.99
C HIS A 691 -8.07 20.99 -2.43
N GLU A 692 -9.39 21.17 -2.30
CA GLU A 692 -10.38 20.16 -2.73
C GLU A 692 -10.29 19.79 -4.22
N MET A 693 -9.69 20.65 -5.05
CA MET A 693 -9.48 20.42 -6.48
C MET A 693 -8.17 19.67 -6.80
N ASP A 694 -7.33 19.40 -5.81
CA ASP A 694 -6.04 18.72 -6.03
C ASP A 694 -6.28 17.28 -6.49
N LYS A 695 -6.05 17.06 -7.78
CA LYS A 695 -6.18 15.77 -8.44
C LYS A 695 -4.81 15.17 -8.63
N VAL A 696 -4.67 13.89 -8.28
CA VAL A 696 -3.41 13.16 -8.48
C VAL A 696 -3.60 12.16 -9.62
N ILE A 697 -2.83 12.34 -10.69
CA ILE A 697 -2.82 11.39 -11.80
C ILE A 697 -1.77 10.32 -11.57
N ILE A 698 -2.17 9.06 -11.65
CA ILE A 698 -1.29 7.91 -11.54
C ILE A 698 -1.47 7.03 -12.77
N ILE A 699 -0.36 6.75 -13.45
CA ILE A 699 -0.30 5.71 -14.48
C ILE A 699 0.18 4.44 -13.79
N GLU A 700 -0.61 3.38 -13.87
CA GLU A 700 -0.27 2.12 -13.22
C GLU A 700 1.01 1.53 -13.81
N SER A 701 1.79 0.84 -12.98
CA SER A 701 3.06 0.20 -13.38
C SER A 701 2.86 -1.09 -14.17
N LYS A 702 1.65 -1.66 -14.10
CA LYS A 702 1.27 -2.92 -14.75
C LYS A 702 -0.17 -2.83 -15.28
N SER A 703 -0.42 -3.37 -16.47
CA SER A 703 -1.79 -3.52 -16.99
C SER A 703 -2.53 -4.67 -16.30
N ILE A 704 -3.87 -4.66 -16.32
CA ILE A 704 -4.68 -5.80 -15.84
C ILE A 704 -4.30 -7.08 -16.59
N GLY A 705 -3.98 -6.99 -17.88
CA GLY A 705 -3.59 -8.15 -18.67
C GLY A 705 -2.26 -8.77 -18.22
N GLU A 706 -1.25 -7.95 -17.93
CA GLU A 706 0.01 -8.43 -17.34
C GLU A 706 -0.21 -9.00 -15.94
N TYR A 707 -1.07 -8.37 -15.13
CA TYR A 707 -1.42 -8.88 -13.80
C TYR A 707 -2.10 -10.25 -13.86
N LEU A 708 -3.09 -10.43 -14.74
CA LEU A 708 -3.75 -11.72 -14.93
C LEU A 708 -2.80 -12.78 -15.47
N ASN A 709 -1.90 -12.42 -16.38
CA ASN A 709 -0.86 -13.35 -16.84
C ASN A 709 0.06 -13.80 -15.69
N GLN A 710 0.48 -12.88 -14.82
CA GLN A 710 1.26 -13.23 -13.64
C GLN A 710 0.46 -14.14 -12.68
N LEU A 711 -0.83 -13.92 -12.51
CA LEU A 711 -1.69 -14.79 -11.70
C LEU A 711 -1.77 -16.21 -12.26
N ASP A 712 -1.90 -16.35 -13.59
CA ASP A 712 -1.89 -17.63 -14.29
C ASP A 712 -0.54 -18.36 -14.08
N GLU A 713 0.58 -17.64 -14.24
CA GLU A 713 1.94 -18.17 -14.04
C GLU A 713 2.17 -18.69 -12.60
N ILE A 714 1.54 -18.08 -11.59
CA ILE A 714 1.61 -18.54 -10.19
C ILE A 714 0.53 -19.58 -9.84
N GLY A 715 -0.26 -20.03 -10.84
CA GLY A 715 -1.19 -21.14 -10.73
C GLY A 715 -2.63 -20.78 -10.34
N GLU A 716 -3.04 -19.51 -10.47
CA GLU A 716 -4.43 -19.11 -10.25
C GLU A 716 -5.27 -19.26 -11.52
N ASP A 717 -6.52 -19.70 -11.35
CA ASP A 717 -7.50 -19.69 -12.45
C ASP A 717 -8.03 -18.26 -12.66
N ILE A 718 -7.53 -17.62 -13.72
CA ILE A 718 -7.85 -16.24 -14.11
C ILE A 718 -9.33 -16.00 -14.42
N VAL A 719 -10.12 -17.05 -14.71
CA VAL A 719 -11.58 -16.92 -14.91
C VAL A 719 -12.24 -16.40 -13.64
N ASN A 720 -11.74 -16.79 -12.45
CA ASN A 720 -12.26 -16.30 -11.17
C ASN A 720 -11.98 -14.80 -10.94
N TYR A 721 -11.12 -14.19 -11.75
CA TYR A 721 -10.77 -12.78 -11.66
C TYR A 721 -11.41 -11.94 -12.76
N GLU A 722 -12.08 -12.54 -13.74
CA GLU A 722 -12.50 -11.88 -14.97
C GLU A 722 -13.29 -10.58 -14.71
N SER A 723 -14.07 -10.50 -13.63
CA SER A 723 -14.81 -9.27 -13.25
C SER A 723 -13.93 -8.03 -13.04
N ILE A 724 -12.61 -8.19 -12.87
CA ILE A 724 -11.65 -7.11 -12.61
C ILE A 724 -11.66 -6.03 -13.69
N TRP A 725 -11.91 -6.38 -14.95
CA TRP A 725 -11.88 -5.43 -16.07
C TRP A 725 -12.93 -4.33 -15.93
N GLY A 726 -14.07 -4.59 -15.28
CA GLY A 726 -15.15 -3.61 -15.18
C GLY A 726 -15.10 -2.68 -13.97
N TYR A 727 -14.16 -2.91 -13.04
CA TYR A 727 -13.90 -1.95 -11.96
C TYR A 727 -13.11 -0.78 -12.56
N SER A 728 -13.69 0.42 -12.63
CA SER A 728 -13.07 1.62 -13.22
C SER A 728 -13.20 2.87 -12.34
N ILE A 729 -13.88 2.72 -11.21
CA ILE A 729 -14.12 3.77 -10.22
C ILE A 729 -13.95 3.13 -8.84
N GLY A 730 -13.14 3.77 -8.00
CA GLY A 730 -13.03 3.48 -6.58
C GLY A 730 -13.62 4.60 -5.75
N GLU A 731 -14.13 4.28 -4.56
CA GLU A 731 -14.60 5.26 -3.58
C GLU A 731 -14.16 4.83 -2.18
N THR A 732 -13.41 5.70 -1.51
CA THR A 732 -12.87 5.45 -0.16
C THR A 732 -14.01 5.23 0.83
N GLU A 733 -13.90 4.18 1.64
CA GLU A 733 -14.88 3.90 2.70
C GLU A 733 -14.78 4.89 3.85
N PRO A 734 -15.91 5.18 4.55
CA PRO A 734 -15.85 5.91 5.81
C PRO A 734 -15.00 5.15 6.82
N ARG A 735 -14.34 5.90 7.70
CA ARG A 735 -13.51 5.32 8.75
C ARG A 735 -14.38 4.62 9.78
N MET A 736 -13.99 3.43 10.22
CA MET A 736 -14.61 2.76 11.35
C MET A 736 -14.39 3.55 12.65
N SER A 737 -15.40 3.61 13.50
CA SER A 737 -15.39 4.29 14.82
C SER A 737 -14.18 3.89 15.69
N LEU A 738 -13.75 2.63 15.58
CA LEU A 738 -12.53 2.08 16.17
C LEU A 738 -11.28 2.98 15.96
N PHE A 739 -11.11 3.54 14.76
CA PHE A 739 -9.94 4.30 14.34
C PHE A 739 -10.12 5.83 14.44
N GLU A 740 -11.30 6.29 14.84
CA GLU A 740 -11.58 7.70 15.09
C GLU A 740 -10.87 8.19 16.37
N TYR A 741 -10.67 9.51 16.44
CA TYR A 741 -10.12 10.12 17.63
C TYR A 741 -11.23 10.29 18.67
N PRO A 742 -10.94 10.02 19.95
CA PRO A 742 -11.83 10.45 21.01
C PRO A 742 -11.98 11.98 20.98
N GLU A 743 -13.15 12.47 21.36
CA GLU A 743 -13.39 13.91 21.50
C GLU A 743 -12.77 14.47 22.79
N TYR A 744 -12.51 15.78 22.76
CA TYR A 744 -12.14 16.59 23.92
C TYR A 744 -13.39 17.13 24.62
N ASP A 745 -13.26 17.45 25.90
CA ASP A 745 -14.26 18.14 26.71
C ASP A 745 -14.18 19.68 26.60
N TYR A 746 -13.33 20.18 25.71
CA TYR A 746 -13.14 21.60 25.41
C TYR A 746 -13.03 21.85 23.90
N LYS A 747 -13.28 23.09 23.48
CA LYS A 747 -13.09 23.53 22.10
C LYS A 747 -11.61 23.85 21.84
N LEU A 748 -11.10 23.30 20.75
CA LEU A 748 -9.76 23.59 20.24
C LEU A 748 -9.67 24.98 19.60
N THR A 749 -8.46 25.51 19.55
CA THR A 749 -8.15 26.68 18.72
C THR A 749 -8.33 26.38 17.24
N ASP A 750 -8.89 27.37 16.53
CA ASP A 750 -9.01 27.38 15.07
C ASP A 750 -7.66 27.74 14.40
N GLU A 751 -6.67 28.20 15.18
CA GLU A 751 -5.31 28.50 14.70
C GLU A 751 -4.53 27.23 14.35
N VAL A 752 -3.93 27.19 13.16
CA VAL A 752 -3.06 26.09 12.71
C VAL A 752 -1.61 26.55 12.73
N THR A 753 -0.82 25.95 13.62
CA THR A 753 0.62 26.21 13.74
C THR A 753 1.45 25.41 12.75
N ASN A 754 2.70 25.82 12.50
CA ASN A 754 3.66 25.13 11.64
C ASN A 754 3.21 24.97 10.17
N LEU A 755 2.27 25.79 9.71
CA LEU A 755 1.82 25.85 8.32
C LEU A 755 2.54 27.01 7.62
N GLY A 756 3.18 26.73 6.49
CA GLY A 756 3.77 27.75 5.61
C GLY A 756 2.88 28.04 4.40
N GLU A 757 3.09 29.18 3.76
CA GLU A 757 2.51 29.45 2.44
C GLU A 757 3.21 28.57 1.38
N ILE A 758 2.45 27.78 0.64
CA ILE A 758 2.95 27.06 -0.54
C ILE A 758 2.88 28.03 -1.73
N GLU A 759 3.98 28.17 -2.47
CA GLU A 759 4.07 28.98 -3.70
C GLU A 759 3.27 28.40 -4.88
#